data_AF-A0A2H1HKT6-F1
#
_entry.id   AF-A0A2H1HKT6-F1
#
_cell.length_a   1.000
_cell.length_b   1.000
_cell.length_c   1.000
_cell.angle_alpha   90.00
_cell.angle_beta   90.00
_cell.angle_gamma   90.00
#
_symmetry.space_group_name_H-M   'P 1'
#
loop_
_entity.id
_entity.type
_entity.pdbx_description
1 polymer ?
#
loop_
_entity_poly.entity_id
_entity_poly.type
_entity_poly.pdbx_seq_one_letter_code
_entity_poly.pdbx_strand_id
1 'polypeptide(L)'
;MKKLILAPAVALAFTGLVAAPVAAAETPSTQSASAKAEAKAEQDKKDKEAADKLAKEEAAQKKADEEKAAAEKEAKEKAEQEKKDAAEKKAADKKAAAKKAADDKKKADDKADKKSGDDAKDAKKPAPKDDEPKKDDSDDKDDVEEINAQLKVAASSVSAEDLATKGVKVTVTGLEKGDKLSTSGLSAPATTASGSTATLNVKYNGDAEDLTEGSKALTVKVQREGVSAQTLSGSTRVIDAQAAIDSELTVDPDEITPGDLANPNKGIQVTVTNLEEGDTVTDSLIEEGRTVDADGDFTFGVYYEGDPDNLDEGPVPFTVTIDREGEESVTLNGEINVVDEVSEVDPKVSLNTDEISASDLEKDGLKFTGEGFTPGGTVNVTGAAGQAPFHQDEIIADEDGKISTTVKGELEPGDYSVYAVDAETEEVSNYAKFTVTDDDAVEAIDASLKVDPKEITAADLANKDKGVTVTVSGVKKGDKITDSLTGDTETAEADGDYKLHLYYQGNPDSLEEGKVPFTVTIDREGTESETLNGNINVVAEGKEDGDDGDNDGKDGDTPEAPAEASFTVSPKTLEAADFANDKKGVTLAVEDCEPGADVHFAVKPKGMQVTAYENTVKADDEGKASVNVFGTSDNVSAYVGAYTASATCGDDSMKESFTVTAGADGGGSDGSDNGGNDGSQLPRTGADLGGLASGAMLLLVGGAAIAMTGRRKKVGQSPTDF
;
A
#
# COMPACT_ATOMS: atom_id res chain seq x y z
N MET A 1 -46.60 19.99 -7.37
CA MET A 1 -46.84 19.67 -5.94
C MET A 1 -47.48 18.30 -5.84
N LYS A 2 -46.68 17.25 -5.60
CA LYS A 2 -47.20 15.90 -5.38
C LYS A 2 -46.12 15.03 -4.71
N LYS A 3 -46.59 14.23 -3.75
CA LYS A 3 -46.06 12.96 -3.20
C LYS A 3 -45.53 13.01 -1.77
N LEU A 4 -46.22 12.29 -0.90
CA LEU A 4 -45.68 11.40 0.15
C LEU A 4 -46.71 10.24 0.27
N ILE A 5 -46.36 9.03 -0.16
CA ILE A 5 -45.69 7.91 0.54
C ILE A 5 -46.66 7.17 1.48
N LEU A 6 -46.95 5.93 1.10
CA LEU A 6 -47.78 4.95 1.81
C LEU A 6 -46.94 3.67 1.96
N ALA A 7 -46.71 3.23 3.20
CA ALA A 7 -46.13 1.92 3.51
C ALA A 7 -47.21 0.83 3.43
N PRO A 8 -46.82 -0.45 3.35
CA PRO A 8 -47.45 -1.41 4.25
C PRO A 8 -46.51 -2.45 4.87
N ALA A 9 -47.00 -2.99 5.98
CA ALA A 9 -46.35 -3.83 6.96
C ALA A 9 -46.22 -5.32 6.56
N VAL A 10 -45.22 -5.96 7.17
CA VAL A 10 -44.97 -7.41 7.19
C VAL A 10 -46.01 -8.10 8.08
N ALA A 11 -46.65 -9.15 7.56
CA ALA A 11 -47.46 -10.09 8.35
C ALA A 11 -47.12 -11.54 7.94
N LEU A 12 -46.43 -12.24 8.85
CA LEU A 12 -46.20 -13.68 8.85
C LEU A 12 -47.51 -14.44 9.08
N ALA A 13 -47.77 -15.47 8.28
CA ALA A 13 -48.76 -16.51 8.60
C ALA A 13 -48.28 -17.88 8.13
N PHE A 14 -47.79 -18.67 9.09
CA PHE A 14 -47.61 -20.12 9.02
C PHE A 14 -48.98 -20.82 9.19
N THR A 15 -49.37 -21.67 8.24
CA THR A 15 -50.22 -22.88 8.37
C THR A 15 -50.16 -23.59 7.00
N GLY A 16 -50.22 -24.91 6.82
CA GLY A 16 -50.45 -26.04 7.70
C GLY A 16 -50.48 -27.32 6.84
N LEU A 17 -49.93 -28.37 7.43
CA LEU A 17 -49.90 -29.78 7.05
C LEU A 17 -51.30 -30.36 6.71
N VAL A 18 -51.48 -31.08 5.58
CA VAL A 18 -52.57 -32.09 5.45
C VAL A 18 -52.15 -33.31 4.61
N ALA A 19 -52.53 -34.46 5.17
CA ALA A 19 -52.38 -35.86 4.83
C ALA A 19 -52.67 -36.34 3.40
N ALA A 20 -51.98 -37.42 3.03
CA ALA A 20 -52.35 -38.36 1.97
C ALA A 20 -53.48 -39.30 2.39
N PRO A 21 -54.17 -39.93 1.42
CA PRO A 21 -54.68 -41.28 1.59
C PRO A 21 -54.18 -42.26 0.50
N VAL A 22 -54.42 -43.53 0.84
CA VAL A 22 -53.79 -44.78 0.38
C VAL A 22 -54.42 -45.36 -0.91
N ALA A 23 -53.55 -46.00 -1.71
CA ALA A 23 -53.68 -47.07 -2.71
C ALA A 23 -55.05 -47.53 -3.25
N ALA A 24 -55.14 -47.69 -4.59
CA ALA A 24 -55.34 -48.98 -5.27
C ALA A 24 -55.25 -48.83 -6.81
N ALA A 25 -54.50 -49.76 -7.42
CA ALA A 25 -54.42 -50.23 -8.82
C ALA A 25 -55.15 -49.45 -9.94
N GLU A 26 -54.41 -49.10 -11.01
CA GLU A 26 -54.49 -49.72 -12.34
C GLU A 26 -53.25 -49.31 -13.18
N THR A 27 -52.61 -50.26 -13.86
CA THR A 27 -51.74 -50.02 -15.03
C THR A 27 -52.39 -50.78 -16.19
N PRO A 28 -52.37 -50.31 -17.46
CA PRO A 28 -51.17 -49.74 -18.08
C PRO A 28 -51.38 -48.56 -19.07
N SER A 29 -50.44 -47.63 -19.12
CA SER A 29 -49.83 -47.19 -20.39
C SER A 29 -48.55 -46.40 -20.10
N THR A 30 -47.46 -47.00 -20.57
CA THR A 30 -46.07 -46.56 -20.46
C THR A 30 -45.82 -45.46 -21.47
N GLN A 31 -46.19 -44.20 -21.16
CA GLN A 31 -45.68 -43.06 -21.95
C GLN A 31 -45.73 -41.66 -21.28
N SER A 32 -46.10 -41.53 -20.00
CA SER A 32 -46.29 -40.19 -19.40
C SER A 32 -45.61 -39.96 -18.04
N ALA A 33 -44.87 -40.94 -17.51
CA ALA A 33 -44.23 -40.84 -16.19
C ALA A 33 -42.79 -40.28 -16.22
N SER A 34 -41.98 -40.54 -17.27
CA SER A 34 -40.62 -39.95 -17.35
C SER A 34 -40.70 -38.45 -17.64
N ALA A 35 -41.56 -38.05 -18.58
CA ALA A 35 -41.75 -36.64 -18.95
C ALA A 35 -42.21 -35.76 -17.77
N LYS A 36 -42.96 -36.31 -16.81
CA LYS A 36 -43.43 -35.56 -15.63
C LYS A 36 -42.40 -35.52 -14.49
N ALA A 37 -41.48 -36.48 -14.42
CA ALA A 37 -40.37 -36.48 -13.47
C ALA A 37 -39.21 -35.61 -13.97
N GLU A 38 -38.92 -35.64 -15.28
CA GLU A 38 -37.95 -34.76 -15.94
C GLU A 38 -38.43 -33.30 -15.89
N ALA A 39 -39.71 -33.02 -16.15
CA ALA A 39 -40.26 -31.67 -16.02
C ALA A 39 -40.22 -31.12 -14.58
N LYS A 40 -40.37 -31.99 -13.56
CA LYS A 40 -40.28 -31.58 -12.16
C LYS A 40 -38.83 -31.35 -11.72
N ALA A 41 -37.91 -32.20 -12.13
CA ALA A 41 -36.48 -32.02 -11.85
C ALA A 41 -35.90 -30.77 -12.55
N GLU A 42 -36.36 -30.47 -13.75
CA GLU A 42 -35.96 -29.26 -14.47
C GLU A 42 -36.58 -27.98 -13.86
N GLN A 43 -37.80 -28.09 -13.32
CA GLN A 43 -38.43 -26.98 -12.60
C GLN A 43 -37.78 -26.73 -11.23
N ASP A 44 -37.46 -27.78 -10.46
CA ASP A 44 -36.71 -27.66 -9.20
C ASP A 44 -35.28 -27.11 -9.43
N LYS A 45 -34.66 -27.41 -10.58
CA LYS A 45 -33.36 -26.83 -10.98
C LYS A 45 -33.49 -25.34 -11.33
N LYS A 46 -34.53 -24.95 -12.07
CA LYS A 46 -34.82 -23.53 -12.40
C LYS A 46 -35.18 -22.71 -11.16
N ASP A 47 -35.93 -23.28 -10.23
CA ASP A 47 -36.31 -22.61 -8.99
C ASP A 47 -35.09 -22.43 -8.06
N LYS A 48 -34.14 -23.39 -8.06
CA LYS A 48 -32.86 -23.26 -7.35
C LYS A 48 -31.92 -22.24 -7.99
N GLU A 49 -31.79 -22.24 -9.32
CA GLU A 49 -31.01 -21.23 -10.05
C GLU A 49 -31.59 -19.82 -9.88
N ALA A 50 -32.91 -19.69 -9.81
CA ALA A 50 -33.58 -18.42 -9.52
C ALA A 50 -33.34 -17.95 -8.08
N ALA A 51 -33.36 -18.86 -7.09
CA ALA A 51 -33.06 -18.54 -5.70
C ALA A 51 -31.57 -18.13 -5.50
N ASP A 52 -30.63 -18.82 -6.14
CA ASP A 52 -29.20 -18.48 -6.11
C ASP A 52 -28.92 -17.15 -6.82
N LYS A 53 -29.65 -16.83 -7.90
CA LYS A 53 -29.57 -15.52 -8.57
C LYS A 53 -30.10 -14.38 -7.69
N LEU A 54 -31.23 -14.60 -7.00
CA LEU A 54 -31.80 -13.63 -6.06
C LEU A 54 -30.88 -13.39 -4.86
N ALA A 55 -30.26 -14.43 -4.31
CA ALA A 55 -29.29 -14.29 -3.22
C ALA A 55 -28.01 -13.56 -3.65
N LYS A 56 -27.52 -13.80 -4.88
CA LYS A 56 -26.37 -13.06 -5.46
C LYS A 56 -26.69 -11.59 -5.75
N GLU A 57 -27.90 -11.28 -6.24
CA GLU A 57 -28.35 -9.90 -6.43
C GLU A 57 -28.46 -9.16 -5.09
N GLU A 58 -28.99 -9.78 -4.04
CA GLU A 58 -29.11 -9.17 -2.72
C GLU A 58 -27.73 -8.94 -2.07
N ALA A 59 -26.77 -9.85 -2.28
CA ALA A 59 -25.39 -9.70 -1.82
C ALA A 59 -24.61 -8.62 -2.60
N ALA A 60 -24.79 -8.53 -3.92
CA ALA A 60 -24.19 -7.49 -4.74
C ALA A 60 -24.74 -6.10 -4.41
N GLN A 61 -26.04 -6.00 -4.14
CA GLN A 61 -26.68 -4.76 -3.69
C GLN A 61 -26.13 -4.30 -2.33
N LYS A 62 -25.93 -5.23 -1.39
CA LYS A 62 -25.34 -4.93 -0.08
C LYS A 62 -23.89 -4.45 -0.19
N LYS A 63 -23.09 -5.06 -1.07
CA LYS A 63 -21.69 -4.64 -1.33
C LYS A 63 -21.62 -3.26 -1.97
N ALA A 64 -22.52 -2.95 -2.92
CA ALA A 64 -22.60 -1.62 -3.54
C ALA A 64 -23.04 -0.53 -2.55
N ASP A 65 -23.94 -0.85 -1.60
CA ASP A 65 -24.37 0.09 -0.56
C ASP A 65 -23.26 0.34 0.48
N GLU A 66 -22.43 -0.67 0.80
CA GLU A 66 -21.24 -0.54 1.67
C GLU A 66 -20.12 0.27 1.01
N GLU A 67 -19.83 0.04 -0.29
CA GLU A 67 -18.83 0.79 -1.05
C GLU A 67 -19.23 2.28 -1.20
N LYS A 68 -20.52 2.55 -1.41
CA LYS A 68 -21.05 3.91 -1.45
C LYS A 68 -20.96 4.61 -0.08
N ALA A 69 -21.16 3.88 1.01
CA ALA A 69 -21.00 4.42 2.37
C ALA A 69 -19.53 4.72 2.71
N ALA A 70 -18.59 3.90 2.23
CA ALA A 70 -17.16 4.14 2.37
C ALA A 70 -16.71 5.38 1.58
N ALA A 71 -17.15 5.52 0.32
CA ALA A 71 -16.85 6.71 -0.49
C ALA A 71 -17.45 8.01 0.09
N GLU A 72 -18.64 7.94 0.71
CA GLU A 72 -19.25 9.09 1.39
C GLU A 72 -18.51 9.46 2.69
N LYS A 73 -17.89 8.49 3.37
CA LYS A 73 -17.04 8.72 4.55
C LYS A 73 -15.71 9.38 4.17
N GLU A 74 -15.03 8.87 3.14
CA GLU A 74 -13.79 9.49 2.61
C GLU A 74 -14.03 10.93 2.12
N ALA A 75 -15.13 11.16 1.40
CA ALA A 75 -15.47 12.51 0.93
C ALA A 75 -15.73 13.48 2.09
N LYS A 76 -16.27 12.98 3.22
CA LYS A 76 -16.52 13.78 4.42
C LYS A 76 -15.23 14.06 5.20
N GLU A 77 -14.33 13.09 5.29
CA GLU A 77 -13.00 13.25 5.92
C GLU A 77 -12.13 14.24 5.13
N LYS A 78 -12.13 14.15 3.79
CA LYS A 78 -11.43 15.11 2.91
C LYS A 78 -11.99 16.53 3.05
N ALA A 79 -13.31 16.68 3.16
CA ALA A 79 -13.95 17.98 3.39
C ALA A 79 -13.73 18.55 4.81
N GLU A 80 -13.41 17.70 5.79
CA GLU A 80 -13.05 18.10 7.15
C GLU A 80 -11.57 18.49 7.24
N GLN A 81 -10.69 17.78 6.52
CA GLN A 81 -9.29 18.14 6.37
C GLN A 81 -9.11 19.50 5.66
N GLU A 82 -9.83 19.75 4.56
CA GLU A 82 -9.79 21.06 3.89
C GLU A 82 -10.26 22.22 4.79
N LYS A 83 -11.14 21.95 5.76
CA LYS A 83 -11.56 22.95 6.76
C LYS A 83 -10.49 23.17 7.84
N LYS A 84 -9.76 22.14 8.24
CA LYS A 84 -8.62 22.24 9.17
C LYS A 84 -7.49 23.05 8.52
N ASP A 85 -7.14 22.74 7.26
CA ASP A 85 -6.12 23.46 6.50
C ASP A 85 -6.50 24.94 6.29
N ALA A 86 -7.79 25.24 6.04
CA ALA A 86 -8.28 26.61 5.93
C ALA A 86 -8.28 27.37 7.27
N ALA A 87 -8.46 26.67 8.40
CA ALA A 87 -8.38 27.25 9.74
C ALA A 87 -6.92 27.53 10.15
N GLU A 88 -6.00 26.64 9.79
CA GLU A 88 -4.56 26.76 10.05
C GLU A 88 -3.94 27.90 9.23
N LYS A 89 -4.35 28.06 7.97
CA LYS A 89 -3.99 29.21 7.13
C LYS A 89 -4.50 30.54 7.72
N LYS A 90 -5.72 30.58 8.27
CA LYS A 90 -6.25 31.75 8.97
C LYS A 90 -5.52 32.05 10.29
N ALA A 91 -5.03 31.03 11.00
CA ALA A 91 -4.23 31.20 12.21
C ALA A 91 -2.82 31.74 11.88
N ALA A 92 -2.20 31.26 10.79
CA ALA A 92 -0.93 31.75 10.26
C ALA A 92 -1.02 33.23 9.82
N ASP A 93 -2.08 33.63 9.12
CA ASP A 93 -2.32 35.02 8.71
C ASP A 93 -2.54 35.96 9.92
N LYS A 94 -3.16 35.46 10.99
CA LYS A 94 -3.37 36.22 12.25
C LYS A 94 -2.07 36.39 13.05
N LYS A 95 -1.18 35.38 13.02
CA LYS A 95 0.17 35.42 13.63
C LYS A 95 1.10 36.37 12.85
N ALA A 96 0.97 36.44 11.53
CA ALA A 96 1.67 37.41 10.69
C ALA A 96 1.20 38.86 10.92
N ALA A 97 -0.11 39.08 11.16
CA ALA A 97 -0.66 40.39 11.50
C ALA A 97 -0.25 40.88 12.91
N ALA A 98 -0.13 39.96 13.89
CA ALA A 98 0.34 40.28 15.25
C ALA A 98 1.84 40.65 15.28
N LYS A 99 2.67 40.01 14.45
CA LYS A 99 4.10 40.37 14.29
C LYS A 99 4.28 41.78 13.71
N LYS A 100 3.40 42.18 12.78
CA LYS A 100 3.42 43.52 12.18
C LYS A 100 2.97 44.64 13.15
N ALA A 101 2.11 44.33 14.12
CA ALA A 101 1.68 45.27 15.16
C ALA A 101 2.71 45.45 16.29
N ALA A 102 3.57 44.44 16.53
CA ALA A 102 4.67 44.52 17.50
C ALA A 102 5.85 45.36 16.99
N ASP A 103 6.15 45.31 15.69
CA ASP A 103 7.20 46.12 15.06
C ASP A 103 6.85 47.62 15.00
N ASP A 104 5.57 47.99 14.91
CA ASP A 104 5.13 49.40 14.92
C ASP A 104 5.16 50.02 16.34
N LYS A 105 5.13 49.21 17.42
CA LYS A 105 5.23 49.70 18.81
C LYS A 105 6.67 49.93 19.26
N LYS A 106 7.65 49.25 18.65
CA LYS A 106 9.09 49.48 18.90
C LYS A 106 9.62 50.77 18.27
N LYS A 107 8.82 51.47 17.46
CA LYS A 107 9.21 52.72 16.78
C LYS A 107 8.65 54.00 17.42
N ALA A 108 8.03 53.90 18.60
CA ALA A 108 7.44 55.03 19.32
C ALA A 108 8.19 55.44 20.60
N ASP A 109 9.12 54.62 21.12
CA ASP A 109 9.79 54.88 22.40
C ASP A 109 11.17 55.56 22.30
N ASP A 110 11.57 56.04 21.12
CA ASP A 110 12.91 56.61 20.90
C ASP A 110 12.92 58.12 20.60
N LYS A 111 12.01 58.89 21.22
CA LYS A 111 12.11 60.36 21.31
C LYS A 111 11.37 60.93 22.52
N ALA A 112 12.07 61.11 23.63
CA ALA A 112 12.02 62.34 24.45
C ALA A 112 12.91 62.19 25.69
N ASP A 113 14.20 62.42 25.51
CA ASP A 113 15.13 62.71 26.59
C ASP A 113 15.41 64.23 26.65
N LYS A 114 15.79 64.71 27.84
CA LYS A 114 16.13 66.09 28.29
C LYS A 114 14.93 66.88 28.87
N LYS A 115 14.97 67.51 30.05
CA LYS A 115 16.13 68.13 30.74
C LYS A 115 15.77 68.56 32.19
N SER A 116 16.71 68.34 33.11
CA SER A 116 17.15 69.20 34.25
C SER A 116 16.16 69.93 35.18
N GLY A 117 16.42 69.82 36.50
CA GLY A 117 16.76 71.00 37.31
C GLY A 117 16.00 71.23 38.62
N ASP A 118 16.65 70.83 39.72
CA ASP A 118 16.89 71.57 40.99
C ASP A 118 15.80 72.15 41.92
N ASP A 119 16.20 72.20 43.20
CA ASP A 119 15.77 73.04 44.34
C ASP A 119 14.57 72.68 45.25
N ALA A 120 14.94 72.13 46.43
CA ALA A 120 14.75 72.66 47.79
C ALA A 120 13.37 73.05 48.40
N LYS A 121 13.26 72.68 49.70
CA LYS A 121 12.58 73.35 50.84
C LYS A 121 11.13 72.95 51.25
N ASP A 122 11.10 72.30 52.42
CA ASP A 122 10.56 72.81 53.70
C ASP A 122 9.14 72.42 54.17
N ALA A 123 9.12 72.05 55.46
CA ALA A 123 8.06 72.00 56.47
C ALA A 123 6.71 71.30 56.19
N LYS A 124 6.34 70.35 57.08
CA LYS A 124 5.43 70.59 58.25
C LYS A 124 4.80 69.28 58.82
N LYS A 125 5.24 68.88 60.01
CA LYS A 125 4.48 68.09 61.04
C LYS A 125 3.35 69.01 61.61
N PRO A 126 2.22 68.61 62.26
CA PRO A 126 1.95 67.44 63.15
C PRO A 126 0.55 66.78 62.92
N ALA A 127 -0.04 65.85 63.67
CA ALA A 127 0.10 65.26 65.00
C ALA A 127 -0.71 63.92 65.04
N PRO A 128 -0.35 62.95 65.89
CA PRO A 128 -1.27 61.94 66.41
C PRO A 128 -1.95 62.45 67.71
N LYS A 129 -3.17 62.00 67.99
CA LYS A 129 -3.86 62.11 69.29
C LYS A 129 -3.99 60.68 69.83
N ASP A 130 -3.32 60.35 70.92
CA ASP A 130 -3.77 60.53 72.31
C ASP A 130 -5.07 59.78 72.61
N ASP A 131 -4.95 58.66 73.32
CA ASP A 131 -5.77 58.37 74.48
C ASP A 131 -4.88 57.69 75.55
N GLU A 132 -4.91 58.26 76.74
CA GLU A 132 -4.07 57.98 77.90
C GLU A 132 -4.98 57.42 79.05
N PRO A 133 -4.52 57.23 80.29
CA PRO A 133 -4.47 55.94 80.99
C PRO A 133 -5.44 55.86 82.19
N LYS A 134 -5.44 54.74 82.93
CA LYS A 134 -5.69 54.76 84.40
C LYS A 134 -4.83 53.75 85.16
N LYS A 135 -4.16 54.30 86.18
CA LYS A 135 -3.39 53.65 87.26
C LYS A 135 -4.29 53.20 88.40
N ASP A 136 -3.79 52.27 89.21
CA ASP A 136 -3.48 52.43 90.66
C ASP A 136 -3.27 51.00 91.22
N ASP A 137 -2.03 50.62 91.56
CA ASP A 137 -1.35 50.81 92.85
C ASP A 137 -1.92 49.93 93.97
N SER A 138 -1.14 48.92 94.39
CA SER A 138 -1.04 48.51 95.79
C SER A 138 0.23 47.68 96.02
N ASP A 139 1.09 48.23 96.87
CA ASP A 139 2.17 47.54 97.59
C ASP A 139 1.65 46.27 98.29
N ASP A 140 2.34 45.15 98.09
CA ASP A 140 2.39 44.09 99.10
C ASP A 140 3.82 43.53 99.19
N LYS A 141 4.26 43.38 100.43
CA LYS A 141 5.56 42.80 100.79
C LYS A 141 5.39 41.29 100.79
N ASP A 142 5.76 40.64 99.71
CA ASP A 142 5.70 39.19 99.62
C ASP A 142 7.02 38.57 100.11
N ASP A 143 6.87 37.55 100.94
CA ASP A 143 7.92 36.63 101.34
C ASP A 143 8.66 36.15 100.07
N VAL A 144 9.99 36.28 100.04
CA VAL A 144 10.75 35.95 98.83
C VAL A 144 10.69 34.44 98.59
N GLU A 145 9.85 34.03 97.64
CA GLU A 145 9.69 32.62 97.27
C GLU A 145 11.00 32.06 96.67
N GLU A 146 11.27 30.78 96.95
CA GLU A 146 12.40 30.05 96.36
C GLU A 146 12.24 29.93 94.83
N ILE A 147 13.35 30.00 94.09
CA ILE A 147 13.33 29.91 92.62
C ILE A 147 13.01 28.46 92.22
N ASN A 148 11.87 28.23 91.56
CA ASN A 148 11.42 26.93 91.03
C ASN A 148 11.32 26.96 89.50
N ALA A 149 12.38 27.43 88.83
CA ALA A 149 12.38 27.60 87.39
C ALA A 149 12.63 26.27 86.64
N GLN A 150 12.08 26.15 85.43
CA GLN A 150 12.24 24.99 84.54
C GLN A 150 12.66 25.43 83.14
N LEU A 151 13.50 24.63 82.47
CA LEU A 151 14.05 24.91 81.14
C LEU A 151 13.47 23.93 80.11
N LYS A 152 12.95 24.46 79.00
CA LYS A 152 12.56 23.70 77.82
C LYS A 152 13.38 24.17 76.62
N VAL A 153 14.04 23.24 75.94
CA VAL A 153 14.75 23.49 74.67
C VAL A 153 13.78 23.20 73.53
N ALA A 154 13.63 24.14 72.59
CA ALA A 154 12.65 24.00 71.50
C ALA A 154 13.08 22.99 70.43
N ALA A 155 14.38 22.88 70.15
CA ALA A 155 14.95 21.96 69.17
C ALA A 155 16.08 21.14 69.81
N SER A 156 15.93 19.81 69.80
CA SER A 156 16.92 18.86 70.35
C SER A 156 18.14 18.66 69.44
N SER A 157 18.05 19.06 68.18
CA SER A 157 19.14 19.08 67.19
C SER A 157 19.09 20.36 66.35
N VAL A 158 20.22 20.76 65.77
CA VAL A 158 20.38 21.95 64.93
C VAL A 158 21.70 21.86 64.13
N SER A 159 21.77 22.41 62.92
CA SER A 159 23.04 22.47 62.17
C SER A 159 24.04 23.44 62.79
N ALA A 160 25.33 23.30 62.45
CA ALA A 160 26.38 24.20 62.93
C ALA A 160 26.11 25.67 62.50
N GLU A 161 25.73 25.87 61.25
CA GLU A 161 25.40 27.16 60.64
C GLU A 161 24.18 27.78 61.31
N ASP A 162 23.12 27.00 61.52
CA ASP A 162 21.90 27.51 62.15
C ASP A 162 22.12 27.79 63.63
N LEU A 163 22.94 27.01 64.33
CA LEU A 163 23.29 27.29 65.72
C LEU A 163 24.11 28.58 65.87
N ALA A 164 24.98 28.89 64.90
CA ALA A 164 25.74 30.13 64.87
C ALA A 164 24.90 31.34 64.43
N THR A 165 24.05 31.18 63.40
CA THR A 165 23.34 32.30 62.75
C THR A 165 21.93 32.52 63.29
N LYS A 166 21.09 31.49 63.34
CA LYS A 166 19.67 31.56 63.72
C LYS A 166 19.46 31.35 65.23
N GLY A 167 20.20 30.44 65.85
CA GLY A 167 20.12 30.07 67.27
C GLY A 167 18.98 29.11 67.60
N VAL A 168 19.05 28.55 68.81
CA VAL A 168 18.01 27.68 69.37
C VAL A 168 17.18 28.46 70.39
N LYS A 169 15.85 28.38 70.27
CA LYS A 169 14.95 28.96 71.27
C LYS A 169 14.91 28.09 72.52
N VAL A 170 15.07 28.73 73.67
CA VAL A 170 14.88 28.11 74.98
C VAL A 170 13.87 28.89 75.79
N THR A 171 12.97 28.18 76.46
CA THR A 171 11.91 28.77 77.28
C THR A 171 12.17 28.43 78.74
N VAL A 172 12.19 29.44 79.59
CA VAL A 172 12.29 29.29 81.04
C VAL A 172 10.96 29.70 81.68
N THR A 173 10.36 28.79 82.43
CA THR A 173 9.11 29.01 83.18
C THR A 173 9.39 29.03 84.68
N GLY A 174 8.44 29.51 85.50
CA GLY A 174 8.60 29.57 86.96
C GLY A 174 9.43 30.77 87.43
N LEU A 175 9.40 31.86 86.66
CA LEU A 175 10.11 33.12 86.96
C LEU A 175 9.20 34.12 87.68
N GLU A 176 9.79 35.19 88.20
CA GLU A 176 9.10 36.40 88.66
C GLU A 176 9.61 37.63 87.94
N LYS A 177 8.78 38.68 87.92
CA LYS A 177 9.17 39.96 87.33
C LYS A 177 10.37 40.53 88.09
N GLY A 178 11.49 40.70 87.39
CA GLY A 178 12.75 41.17 87.97
C GLY A 178 13.85 40.12 88.05
N ASP A 179 13.55 38.83 87.85
CA ASP A 179 14.56 37.77 87.81
C ASP A 179 15.54 38.01 86.66
N LYS A 180 16.84 37.89 86.92
CA LYS A 180 17.91 38.06 85.93
C LYS A 180 18.33 36.71 85.37
N LEU A 181 18.37 36.60 84.05
CA LEU A 181 18.77 35.40 83.32
C LEU A 181 20.10 35.63 82.61
N SER A 182 21.03 34.69 82.80
CA SER A 182 22.32 34.65 82.10
C SER A 182 22.58 33.25 81.57
N THR A 183 23.31 33.14 80.47
CA THR A 183 23.57 31.88 79.77
C THR A 183 25.06 31.54 79.76
N SER A 184 25.39 30.25 79.72
CA SER A 184 26.76 29.75 79.56
C SER A 184 26.77 28.45 78.73
N GLY A 185 27.85 28.20 77.99
CA GLY A 185 27.94 27.17 76.95
C GLY A 185 27.50 27.71 75.59
N LEU A 186 26.20 27.98 75.44
CA LEU A 186 25.65 28.77 74.34
C LEU A 186 25.29 30.18 74.85
N SER A 187 25.39 31.17 73.98
CA SER A 187 25.29 32.58 74.35
C SER A 187 23.95 33.20 73.96
N ALA A 188 23.37 33.95 74.88
CA ALA A 188 22.28 34.89 74.63
C ALA A 188 22.50 36.15 75.49
N PRO A 189 22.03 37.33 75.04
CA PRO A 189 22.06 38.54 75.86
C PRO A 189 21.41 38.30 77.23
N ALA A 190 21.99 38.84 78.29
CA ALA A 190 21.38 38.78 79.61
C ALA A 190 20.04 39.53 79.58
N THR A 191 19.00 38.92 80.13
CA THR A 191 17.64 39.47 80.12
C THR A 191 17.04 39.47 81.53
N THR A 192 16.10 40.39 81.75
CA THR A 192 15.31 40.44 82.96
C THR A 192 13.91 39.95 82.64
N ALA A 193 13.41 38.98 83.42
CA ALA A 193 12.07 38.46 83.26
C ALA A 193 11.04 39.57 83.51
N SER A 194 10.09 39.71 82.58
CA SER A 194 8.98 40.67 82.69
C SER A 194 7.73 40.06 83.36
N GLY A 195 7.77 38.76 83.67
CA GLY A 195 6.67 37.98 84.24
C GLY A 195 7.11 36.53 84.47
N SER A 196 6.17 35.58 84.46
CA SER A 196 6.41 34.18 84.86
C SER A 196 7.16 33.29 83.87
N THR A 197 7.44 33.80 82.67
CA THR A 197 8.13 33.07 81.60
C THR A 197 9.04 34.02 80.81
N ALA A 198 10.20 33.52 80.40
CA ALA A 198 11.12 34.22 79.51
C ALA A 198 11.57 33.28 78.39
N THR A 199 11.69 33.80 77.17
CA THR A 199 12.25 33.07 76.02
C THR A 199 13.57 33.70 75.63
N LEU A 200 14.61 32.88 75.50
CA LEU A 200 15.93 33.29 75.03
C LEU A 200 16.25 32.59 73.72
N ASN A 201 16.96 33.28 72.83
CA ASN A 201 17.52 32.68 71.63
C ASN A 201 19.01 32.50 71.85
N VAL A 202 19.45 31.27 72.10
CA VAL A 202 20.86 30.95 72.40
C VAL A 202 21.60 30.55 71.14
N LYS A 203 22.80 31.10 70.94
CA LYS A 203 23.64 30.92 69.76
C LYS A 203 25.06 30.50 70.12
N TYR A 204 25.72 29.81 69.20
CA TYR A 204 27.17 29.69 69.26
C TYR A 204 27.81 31.04 68.86
N ASN A 205 28.80 31.50 69.61
CA ASN A 205 29.40 32.83 69.45
C ASN A 205 30.78 32.79 68.77
N GLY A 206 31.12 31.65 68.15
CA GLY A 206 32.31 31.46 67.32
C GLY A 206 31.92 31.16 65.87
N ASP A 207 32.92 30.83 65.05
CA ASP A 207 32.69 30.49 63.64
C ASP A 207 32.02 29.11 63.53
N ALA A 208 31.05 28.95 62.62
CA ALA A 208 30.30 27.70 62.47
C ALA A 208 31.21 26.51 62.15
N GLU A 209 32.31 26.76 61.41
CA GLU A 209 33.33 25.76 61.06
C GLU A 209 34.05 25.15 62.28
N ASP A 210 34.03 25.83 63.44
CA ASP A 210 34.62 25.33 64.69
C ASP A 210 33.70 24.33 65.43
N LEU A 211 32.44 24.16 64.97
CA LEU A 211 31.47 23.27 65.59
C LEU A 211 31.56 21.87 65.00
N THR A 212 32.18 20.95 65.74
CA THR A 212 32.06 19.51 65.43
C THR A 212 30.68 18.98 65.80
N GLU A 213 30.21 17.99 65.03
CA GLU A 213 29.02 17.21 65.34
C GLU A 213 29.00 16.68 66.79
N GLY A 214 27.80 16.57 67.35
CA GLY A 214 27.58 16.01 68.68
C GLY A 214 26.90 16.94 69.67
N SER A 215 26.75 16.48 70.91
CA SER A 215 25.98 17.20 71.93
C SER A 215 26.70 18.46 72.41
N LYS A 216 26.01 19.61 72.36
CA LYS A 216 26.44 20.87 72.96
C LYS A 216 25.55 21.21 74.14
N ALA A 217 26.18 21.33 75.31
CA ALA A 217 25.51 21.68 76.55
C ALA A 217 25.26 23.19 76.64
N LEU A 218 24.13 23.56 77.23
CA LEU A 218 23.79 24.94 77.57
C LEU A 218 23.30 25.00 79.02
N THR A 219 23.62 26.09 79.69
CA THR A 219 23.13 26.36 81.05
C THR A 219 22.49 27.73 81.12
N VAL A 220 21.39 27.84 81.86
CA VAL A 220 20.71 29.10 82.15
C VAL A 220 20.70 29.31 83.65
N LYS A 221 21.33 30.39 84.10
CA LYS A 221 21.36 30.80 85.51
C LYS A 221 20.31 31.87 85.76
N VAL A 222 19.43 31.60 86.71
CA VAL A 222 18.36 32.49 87.18
C VAL A 222 18.77 33.09 88.52
N GLN A 223 18.76 34.43 88.63
CA GLN A 223 19.12 35.15 89.85
C GLN A 223 17.99 36.08 90.28
N ARG A 224 17.50 35.87 91.50
CA ARG A 224 16.54 36.71 92.20
C ARG A 224 17.22 37.45 93.35
N GLU A 225 16.86 38.70 93.58
CA GLU A 225 17.41 39.46 94.72
C GLU A 225 17.00 38.81 96.04
N GLY A 226 17.96 38.59 96.93
CA GLY A 226 17.70 37.93 98.23
C GLY A 226 17.61 36.40 98.20
N VAL A 227 17.67 35.73 97.03
CA VAL A 227 17.64 34.26 96.89
C VAL A 227 18.93 33.73 96.26
N SER A 228 19.32 32.51 96.64
CA SER A 228 20.42 31.80 95.97
C SER A 228 20.07 31.51 94.51
N ALA A 229 21.01 31.75 93.59
CA ALA A 229 20.77 31.56 92.17
C ALA A 229 20.55 30.07 91.81
N GLN A 230 19.59 29.79 90.93
CA GLN A 230 19.33 28.45 90.38
C GLN A 230 20.02 28.31 89.01
N THR A 231 20.60 27.14 88.73
CA THR A 231 21.19 26.83 87.42
C THR A 231 20.42 25.69 86.77
N LEU A 232 19.95 25.92 85.55
CA LEU A 232 19.21 24.96 84.72
C LEU A 232 20.13 24.46 83.62
N SER A 233 20.11 23.16 83.32
CA SER A 233 20.93 22.55 82.27
C SER A 233 20.06 22.02 81.14
N GLY A 234 20.52 22.20 79.90
CA GLY A 234 19.94 21.62 78.71
C GLY A 234 21.04 21.29 77.69
N SER A 235 20.66 20.69 76.58
CA SER A 235 21.58 20.41 75.48
C SER A 235 20.85 20.43 74.15
N THR A 236 21.58 20.71 73.08
CA THR A 236 21.16 20.48 71.70
C THR A 236 22.25 19.71 70.97
N ARG A 237 21.91 18.88 69.98
CA ARG A 237 22.88 18.12 69.18
C ARG A 237 23.21 18.91 67.92
N VAL A 238 24.48 19.21 67.72
CA VAL A 238 24.97 19.71 66.43
C VAL A 238 25.01 18.55 65.44
N ILE A 239 24.39 18.76 64.30
CA ILE A 239 24.39 17.87 63.14
C ILE A 239 25.05 18.61 61.96
N ASP A 240 25.63 17.89 61.00
CA ASP A 240 26.06 18.52 59.75
C ASP A 240 24.87 19.16 59.03
N ALA A 241 25.09 20.26 58.34
CA ALA A 241 24.05 20.86 57.51
C ALA A 241 23.87 20.00 56.27
N GLN A 242 22.81 19.20 56.24
CA GLN A 242 22.45 18.46 55.04
C GLN A 242 22.12 19.45 53.93
N ALA A 243 22.69 19.23 52.74
CA ALA A 243 22.41 20.09 51.60
C ALA A 243 20.93 19.95 51.24
N ALA A 244 20.30 21.05 50.82
CA ALA A 244 18.97 20.98 50.23
C ALA A 244 19.01 20.02 49.03
N ILE A 245 17.95 19.22 48.86
CA ILE A 245 17.83 18.27 47.76
C ILE A 245 17.74 19.05 46.44
N ASP A 246 18.85 19.11 45.71
CA ASP A 246 19.02 19.73 44.38
C ASP A 246 19.31 18.63 43.35
N SER A 247 18.30 17.80 43.11
CA SER A 247 18.37 16.60 42.28
C SER A 247 17.73 16.83 40.92
N GLU A 248 18.30 16.22 39.87
CA GLU A 248 17.74 16.18 38.53
C GLU A 248 17.26 14.76 38.20
N LEU A 249 16.29 14.66 37.29
CA LEU A 249 15.68 13.41 36.85
C LEU A 249 15.98 13.18 35.36
N THR A 250 16.47 11.99 35.01
CA THR A 250 16.62 11.54 33.62
C THR A 250 15.92 10.20 33.39
N VAL A 251 15.35 10.02 32.21
CA VAL A 251 14.56 8.84 31.81
C VAL A 251 15.16 8.23 30.55
N ASP A 252 15.30 6.91 30.52
CA ASP A 252 15.82 6.13 29.38
C ASP A 252 15.11 4.76 29.30
N PRO A 253 14.50 4.39 28.16
CA PRO A 253 14.32 5.18 26.94
C PRO A 253 13.31 6.34 27.11
N ASP A 254 13.29 7.28 26.16
CA ASP A 254 12.32 8.39 26.09
C ASP A 254 10.99 8.00 25.40
N GLU A 255 10.97 6.86 24.70
CA GLU A 255 9.78 6.23 24.13
C GLU A 255 9.72 4.74 24.50
N ILE A 256 8.51 4.21 24.71
CA ILE A 256 8.30 2.79 25.08
C ILE A 256 6.91 2.30 24.65
N THR A 257 6.76 0.99 24.41
CA THR A 257 5.45 0.39 24.12
C THR A 257 4.62 0.15 25.39
N PRO A 258 3.27 0.10 25.30
CA PRO A 258 2.43 -0.25 26.45
C PRO A 258 2.84 -1.58 27.11
N GLY A 259 3.14 -2.59 26.29
CA GLY A 259 3.54 -3.92 26.75
C GLY A 259 4.90 -3.94 27.46
N ASP A 260 5.89 -3.20 26.95
CA ASP A 260 7.22 -3.14 27.57
C ASP A 260 7.22 -2.27 28.82
N LEU A 261 6.42 -1.20 28.85
CA LEU A 261 6.21 -0.39 30.06
C LEU A 261 5.50 -1.18 31.17
N ALA A 262 4.59 -2.09 30.84
CA ALA A 262 3.92 -2.96 31.81
C ALA A 262 4.78 -4.17 32.26
N ASN A 263 6.00 -4.31 31.75
CA ASN A 263 6.87 -5.45 32.05
C ASN A 263 7.98 -5.06 33.05
N PRO A 264 8.07 -5.73 34.23
CA PRO A 264 9.03 -5.37 35.27
C PRO A 264 10.50 -5.57 34.88
N ASN A 265 10.79 -6.31 33.81
CA ASN A 265 12.17 -6.52 33.32
C ASN A 265 12.54 -5.61 32.14
N LYS A 266 11.57 -4.90 31.55
CA LYS A 266 11.76 -4.11 30.32
C LYS A 266 11.36 -2.64 30.43
N GLY A 267 10.64 -2.25 31.48
CA GLY A 267 10.23 -0.86 31.70
C GLY A 267 11.40 0.14 31.66
N ILE A 268 11.11 1.40 31.94
CA ILE A 268 12.11 2.46 31.83
C ILE A 268 13.14 2.41 32.96
N GLN A 269 14.34 2.89 32.68
CA GLN A 269 15.33 3.23 33.70
C GLN A 269 15.25 4.72 34.01
N VAL A 270 15.23 5.02 35.30
CA VAL A 270 15.20 6.38 35.82
C VAL A 270 16.45 6.60 36.65
N THR A 271 17.13 7.73 36.42
CA THR A 271 18.29 8.14 37.21
C THR A 271 18.02 9.46 37.91
N VAL A 272 18.31 9.52 39.20
CA VAL A 272 18.19 10.71 40.05
C VAL A 272 19.57 11.10 40.55
N THR A 273 19.97 12.34 40.36
CA THR A 273 21.31 12.83 40.73
C THR A 273 21.36 13.40 42.16
N ASN A 274 22.57 13.51 42.72
CA ASN A 274 22.85 14.17 44.01
C ASN A 274 22.10 13.59 45.24
N LEU A 275 21.88 12.28 45.27
CA LEU A 275 21.31 11.62 46.44
C LEU A 275 22.38 11.29 47.49
N GLU A 276 21.94 11.16 48.74
CA GLU A 276 22.77 10.79 49.89
C GLU A 276 22.42 9.37 50.37
N GLU A 277 23.40 8.65 50.93
CA GLU A 277 23.17 7.36 51.57
C GLU A 277 22.06 7.47 52.63
N GLY A 278 21.04 6.63 52.50
CA GLY A 278 19.86 6.62 53.38
C GLY A 278 18.65 7.40 52.87
N ASP A 279 18.78 8.18 51.78
CA ASP A 279 17.62 8.78 51.11
C ASP A 279 16.63 7.70 50.67
N THR A 280 15.33 8.00 50.74
CA THR A 280 14.28 7.12 50.22
C THR A 280 13.67 7.71 48.95
N VAL A 281 13.73 6.96 47.86
CA VAL A 281 13.20 7.34 46.55
C VAL A 281 11.97 6.49 46.23
N THR A 282 10.86 7.14 45.88
CA THR A 282 9.58 6.48 45.57
C THR A 282 9.02 7.03 44.25
N ASP A 283 8.70 6.15 43.30
CA ASP A 283 8.02 6.54 42.06
C ASP A 283 6.50 6.40 42.18
N SER A 284 5.74 7.15 41.39
CA SER A 284 4.26 7.13 41.43
C SER A 284 3.61 6.03 40.61
N LEU A 285 4.36 5.19 39.90
CA LEU A 285 3.80 4.12 39.06
C LEU A 285 3.71 2.80 39.83
N ILE A 286 4.71 2.51 40.67
CA ILE A 286 4.81 1.31 41.51
C ILE A 286 4.56 1.65 42.98
N GLU A 287 4.81 2.90 43.40
CA GLU A 287 4.69 3.36 44.80
C GLU A 287 5.57 2.58 45.80
N GLU A 288 6.63 1.90 45.32
CA GLU A 288 7.60 1.19 46.15
C GLU A 288 8.81 2.07 46.49
N GLY A 289 9.03 2.30 47.79
CA GLY A 289 10.17 3.07 48.29
C GLY A 289 11.48 2.28 48.25
N ARG A 290 12.54 2.91 47.74
CA ARG A 290 13.89 2.35 47.61
C ARG A 290 14.87 3.19 48.42
N THR A 291 15.71 2.54 49.24
CA THR A 291 16.73 3.24 50.03
C THR A 291 18.03 3.31 49.24
N VAL A 292 18.61 4.51 49.16
CA VAL A 292 19.89 4.78 48.53
C VAL A 292 21.02 4.23 49.40
N ASP A 293 21.93 3.47 48.81
CA ASP A 293 23.00 2.75 49.50
C ASP A 293 24.35 3.49 49.51
N ALA A 294 24.50 4.54 48.70
CA ALA A 294 25.68 5.40 48.65
C ALA A 294 25.36 6.79 48.08
N ASP A 295 26.17 7.78 48.44
CA ASP A 295 26.06 9.13 47.87
C ASP A 295 26.33 9.12 46.35
N GLY A 296 25.51 9.84 45.59
CA GLY A 296 25.67 10.04 44.16
C GLY A 296 24.40 9.85 43.34
N ASP A 297 24.57 9.38 42.10
CA ASP A 297 23.47 9.11 41.19
C ASP A 297 22.86 7.74 41.49
N PHE A 298 21.54 7.68 41.55
CA PHE A 298 20.79 6.46 41.83
C PHE A 298 19.91 6.09 40.64
N THR A 299 20.15 4.92 40.04
CA THR A 299 19.40 4.40 38.89
C THR A 299 18.53 3.23 39.31
N PHE A 300 17.27 3.24 38.90
CA PHE A 300 16.32 2.15 39.17
C PHE A 300 15.31 1.98 38.04
N GLY A 301 14.73 0.78 37.95
CA GLY A 301 13.68 0.47 36.98
C GLY A 301 12.30 0.92 37.46
N VAL A 302 11.54 1.49 36.53
CA VAL A 302 10.14 1.91 36.71
C VAL A 302 9.29 1.26 35.62
N TYR A 303 8.14 0.72 36.01
CA TYR A 303 7.21 0.03 35.13
C TYR A 303 5.77 0.31 35.58
N TYR A 304 4.80 0.05 34.72
CA TYR A 304 3.38 0.20 35.00
C TYR A 304 2.80 -1.12 35.54
N GLU A 305 2.22 -1.11 36.73
CA GLU A 305 1.61 -2.32 37.33
C GLU A 305 0.20 -2.65 36.83
N GLY A 306 -0.40 -1.78 36.03
CA GLY A 306 -1.73 -1.99 35.47
C GLY A 306 -1.75 -2.83 34.19
N ASP A 307 -2.94 -2.97 33.64
CA ASP A 307 -3.16 -3.65 32.36
C ASP A 307 -2.66 -2.74 31.21
N PRO A 308 -1.72 -3.19 30.36
CA PRO A 308 -1.16 -2.40 29.27
C PRO A 308 -2.22 -1.86 28.30
N ASP A 309 -3.36 -2.54 28.15
CA ASP A 309 -4.48 -2.10 27.29
C ASP A 309 -5.15 -0.80 27.77
N ASN A 310 -4.85 -0.35 28.99
CA ASN A 310 -5.34 0.92 29.54
C ASN A 310 -4.36 2.09 29.35
N LEU A 311 -3.21 1.87 28.70
CA LEU A 311 -2.27 2.93 28.36
C LEU A 311 -2.59 3.47 26.97
N ASP A 312 -3.12 4.69 26.93
CA ASP A 312 -3.29 5.42 25.67
C ASP A 312 -1.92 5.87 25.13
N GLU A 313 -1.79 5.93 23.80
CA GLU A 313 -0.62 6.53 23.13
C GLU A 313 -0.39 7.99 23.57
N GLY A 314 0.88 8.34 23.74
CA GLY A 314 1.34 9.69 24.06
C GLY A 314 2.01 9.81 25.43
N PRO A 315 2.19 11.06 25.92
CA PRO A 315 2.97 11.30 27.12
C PRO A 315 2.25 10.81 28.38
N VAL A 316 2.88 9.87 29.09
CA VAL A 316 2.46 9.38 30.40
C VAL A 316 3.31 10.09 31.47
N PRO A 317 2.71 11.00 32.25
CA PRO A 317 3.44 11.67 33.33
C PRO A 317 3.59 10.74 34.53
N PHE A 318 4.75 10.81 35.17
CA PHE A 318 4.99 10.18 36.47
C PHE A 318 5.80 11.10 37.37
N THR A 319 5.89 10.77 38.66
CA THR A 319 6.65 11.54 39.62
C THR A 319 7.59 10.65 40.41
N VAL A 320 8.70 11.23 40.86
CA VAL A 320 9.67 10.60 41.76
C VAL A 320 9.81 11.50 42.98
N THR A 321 9.53 10.94 44.16
CA THR A 321 9.62 11.64 45.44
C THR A 321 10.85 11.18 46.21
N ILE A 322 11.62 12.13 46.71
CA ILE A 322 12.83 11.93 47.52
C ILE A 322 12.50 12.37 48.95
N ASP A 323 12.68 11.46 49.91
CA ASP A 323 12.53 11.70 51.34
C ASP A 323 13.90 11.57 52.03
N ARG A 324 14.34 12.65 52.67
CA ARG A 324 15.60 12.76 53.40
C ARG A 324 15.31 13.12 54.85
N GLU A 325 15.89 12.38 55.80
CA GLU A 325 15.60 12.55 57.22
C GLU A 325 15.94 13.98 57.70
N GLY A 326 14.92 14.76 58.08
CA GLY A 326 15.09 16.10 58.65
C GLY A 326 14.93 17.25 57.64
N GLU A 327 14.70 16.95 56.37
CA GLU A 327 14.36 17.90 55.31
C GLU A 327 12.92 17.68 54.81
N GLU A 328 12.36 18.68 54.12
CA GLU A 328 11.06 18.51 53.42
C GLU A 328 11.29 17.69 52.14
N SER A 329 10.36 16.78 51.82
CA SER A 329 10.49 15.93 50.64
C SER A 329 10.42 16.73 49.34
N VAL A 330 11.15 16.26 48.32
CA VAL A 330 11.18 16.86 46.98
C VAL A 330 10.55 15.92 45.97
N THR A 331 9.70 16.45 45.11
CA THR A 331 9.07 15.70 44.02
C THR A 331 9.59 16.20 42.67
N LEU A 332 10.16 15.28 41.89
CA LEU A 332 10.58 15.49 40.51
C LEU A 332 9.51 14.96 39.57
N ASN A 333 9.26 15.65 38.46
CA ASN A 333 8.31 15.23 37.44
C ASN A 333 9.07 14.58 36.28
N GLY A 334 8.65 13.37 35.90
CA GLY A 334 9.09 12.66 34.71
C GLY A 334 7.95 12.52 33.71
N GLU A 335 8.31 12.27 32.46
CA GLU A 335 7.37 11.97 31.39
C GLU A 335 8.00 10.88 30.53
N ILE A 336 7.20 9.88 30.13
CA ILE A 336 7.58 8.84 29.18
C ILE A 336 6.59 8.87 28.03
N ASN A 337 7.06 8.85 26.79
CA ASN A 337 6.17 8.79 25.63
C ASN A 337 5.80 7.33 25.34
N VAL A 338 4.53 6.97 25.51
CA VAL A 338 4.05 5.65 25.12
C VAL A 338 3.73 5.67 23.63
N VAL A 339 4.39 4.82 22.87
CA VAL A 339 4.21 4.67 21.42
C VAL A 339 3.71 3.27 21.14
N ASP A 340 2.67 3.16 20.30
CA ASP A 340 2.30 1.87 19.74
C ASP A 340 3.29 1.55 18.62
N GLU A 341 4.43 0.91 18.95
CA GLU A 341 5.31 0.36 17.92
C GLU A 341 4.66 -0.90 17.34
N VAL A 342 3.70 -0.69 16.44
CA VAL A 342 3.70 -1.47 15.21
C VAL A 342 4.53 -0.66 14.24
N SER A 343 5.75 -1.11 13.94
CA SER A 343 6.50 -0.54 12.81
C SER A 343 5.55 -0.51 11.60
N GLU A 344 5.33 0.67 11.00
CA GLU A 344 4.57 0.77 9.75
C GLU A 344 5.27 -0.12 8.70
N VAL A 345 4.77 -1.34 8.53
CA VAL A 345 5.25 -2.29 7.53
C VAL A 345 4.56 -1.99 6.21
N ASP A 346 5.27 -2.18 5.12
CA ASP A 346 4.73 -2.11 3.75
C ASP A 346 5.14 -3.39 3.03
N PRO A 347 4.48 -4.52 3.34
CA PRO A 347 4.89 -5.82 2.87
C PRO A 347 4.82 -5.91 1.35
N LYS A 348 5.94 -6.26 0.71
CA LYS A 348 6.03 -6.44 -0.74
C LYS A 348 6.63 -7.78 -1.07
N VAL A 349 6.09 -8.41 -2.10
CA VAL A 349 6.52 -9.72 -2.57
C VAL A 349 6.74 -9.74 -4.07
N SER A 350 7.66 -10.59 -4.49
CA SER A 350 8.10 -10.76 -5.86
C SER A 350 8.43 -12.21 -6.16
N LEU A 351 8.34 -12.55 -7.44
CA LEU A 351 8.67 -13.86 -7.98
C LEU A 351 9.87 -13.72 -8.91
N ASN A 352 10.68 -14.77 -9.02
CA ASN A 352 11.81 -14.77 -9.94
C ASN A 352 11.40 -14.94 -11.41
N THR A 353 10.18 -15.44 -11.66
CA THR A 353 9.61 -15.67 -12.99
C THR A 353 8.09 -15.54 -12.88
N ASP A 354 7.45 -15.09 -13.95
CA ASP A 354 6.00 -14.98 -14.13
C ASP A 354 5.40 -16.21 -14.83
N GLU A 355 6.23 -17.13 -15.34
CA GLU A 355 5.82 -18.38 -15.99
C GLU A 355 6.65 -19.57 -15.48
N ILE A 356 5.99 -20.71 -15.27
CA ILE A 356 6.62 -21.98 -14.85
C ILE A 356 5.80 -23.18 -15.35
N SER A 357 6.44 -24.27 -15.77
CA SER A 357 5.73 -25.49 -16.16
C SER A 357 5.17 -26.22 -14.93
N ALA A 358 4.12 -27.04 -15.11
CA ALA A 358 3.55 -27.85 -14.03
C ALA A 358 4.61 -28.78 -13.39
N SER A 359 5.45 -29.42 -14.21
CA SER A 359 6.58 -30.25 -13.74
C SER A 359 7.61 -29.46 -12.94
N ASP A 360 7.99 -28.27 -13.41
CA ASP A 360 9.04 -27.48 -12.76
C ASP A 360 8.54 -26.88 -11.46
N LEU A 361 7.25 -26.52 -11.36
CA LEU A 361 6.64 -26.08 -10.12
C LEU A 361 6.60 -27.19 -9.05
N GLU A 362 6.37 -28.44 -9.46
CA GLU A 362 6.39 -29.59 -8.55
C GLU A 362 7.83 -29.92 -8.10
N LYS A 363 8.78 -29.97 -9.05
CA LYS A 363 10.16 -30.43 -8.79
C LYS A 363 11.03 -29.34 -8.18
N ASP A 364 11.13 -28.22 -8.87
CA ASP A 364 12.07 -27.14 -8.57
C ASP A 364 11.40 -26.07 -7.70
N GLY A 365 10.13 -25.76 -7.98
CA GLY A 365 9.35 -24.75 -7.30
C GLY A 365 9.66 -23.33 -7.77
N LEU A 366 8.81 -22.41 -7.35
CA LEU A 366 8.87 -21.01 -7.69
C LEU A 366 9.56 -20.23 -6.57
N LYS A 367 10.61 -19.47 -6.89
CA LYS A 367 11.32 -18.69 -5.88
C LYS A 367 10.50 -17.44 -5.53
N PHE A 368 10.18 -17.33 -4.25
CA PHE A 368 9.35 -16.28 -3.68
C PHE A 368 10.19 -15.46 -2.72
N THR A 369 10.23 -14.15 -2.93
CA THR A 369 10.97 -13.21 -2.10
C THR A 369 10.07 -12.06 -1.66
N GLY A 370 10.36 -11.49 -0.51
CA GLY A 370 9.63 -10.33 -0.02
C GLY A 370 10.44 -9.48 0.93
N GLU A 371 9.98 -8.24 1.13
CA GLU A 371 10.60 -7.22 1.96
C GLU A 371 9.52 -6.35 2.61
N GLY A 372 9.91 -5.56 3.62
CA GLY A 372 8.99 -4.66 4.31
C GLY A 372 8.09 -5.37 5.32
N PHE A 373 8.47 -6.56 5.79
CA PHE A 373 7.83 -7.27 6.90
C PHE A 373 8.45 -6.86 8.24
N THR A 374 7.78 -7.21 9.34
CA THR A 374 8.29 -6.97 10.69
C THR A 374 9.60 -7.76 10.89
N PRO A 375 10.73 -7.10 11.22
CA PRO A 375 12.01 -7.78 11.41
C PRO A 375 11.96 -8.85 12.49
N GLY A 376 12.38 -10.08 12.17
CA GLY A 376 12.26 -11.23 13.09
C GLY A 376 10.82 -11.74 13.30
N GLY A 377 9.82 -11.13 12.65
CA GLY A 377 8.42 -11.49 12.71
C GLY A 377 8.06 -12.70 11.84
N THR A 378 6.91 -13.31 12.13
CA THR A 378 6.39 -14.45 11.39
C THR A 378 5.61 -13.98 10.15
N VAL A 379 5.84 -14.63 9.01
CA VAL A 379 5.21 -14.32 7.72
C VAL A 379 4.54 -15.57 7.16
N ASN A 380 3.27 -15.44 6.76
CA ASN A 380 2.45 -16.50 6.21
C ASN A 380 2.27 -16.34 4.70
N VAL A 381 2.79 -17.27 3.90
CA VAL A 381 2.65 -17.24 2.43
C VAL A 381 1.44 -18.07 2.00
N THR A 382 0.54 -17.44 1.24
CA THR A 382 -0.75 -18.03 0.84
C THR A 382 -1.00 -17.87 -0.66
N GLY A 383 -1.50 -18.92 -1.31
CA GLY A 383 -1.97 -18.87 -2.70
C GLY A 383 -3.43 -18.39 -2.82
N ALA A 384 -3.70 -17.47 -3.73
CA ALA A 384 -5.03 -16.95 -4.04
C ALA A 384 -5.59 -17.54 -5.35
N ALA A 385 -6.17 -18.75 -5.27
CA ALA A 385 -7.08 -19.29 -6.27
C ALA A 385 -7.87 -20.50 -5.71
N GLY A 386 -9.12 -20.31 -5.27
CA GLY A 386 -10.19 -21.33 -5.16
C GLY A 386 -10.04 -22.56 -4.24
N GLN A 387 -8.84 -23.10 -4.07
CA GLN A 387 -8.45 -24.22 -3.23
C GLN A 387 -6.99 -24.00 -2.88
N ALA A 388 -6.69 -23.69 -1.62
CA ALA A 388 -5.33 -23.43 -1.13
C ALA A 388 -4.39 -24.62 -1.33
N PRO A 389 -3.50 -24.64 -2.36
CA PRO A 389 -2.53 -25.72 -2.52
C PRO A 389 -1.14 -25.31 -1.98
N PHE A 390 -0.97 -24.03 -1.67
CA PHE A 390 0.28 -23.41 -1.20
C PHE A 390 0.04 -22.92 0.22
N HIS A 391 0.03 -23.85 1.16
CA HIS A 391 0.38 -23.49 2.53
C HIS A 391 1.83 -23.93 2.70
N GLN A 392 2.74 -22.95 2.71
CA GLN A 392 4.07 -23.18 3.25
C GLN A 392 4.03 -22.87 4.75
N ASP A 393 4.88 -23.57 5.50
CA ASP A 393 5.09 -23.34 6.93
C ASP A 393 5.49 -21.88 7.19
N GLU A 394 5.22 -21.40 8.41
CA GLU A 394 5.60 -20.08 8.92
C GLU A 394 7.08 -19.75 8.60
N ILE A 395 7.30 -18.60 7.97
CA ILE A 395 8.64 -18.10 7.65
C ILE A 395 8.97 -16.96 8.60
N ILE A 396 10.19 -16.93 9.13
CA ILE A 396 10.66 -15.82 9.96
C ILE A 396 11.39 -14.82 9.07
N ALA A 397 10.98 -13.56 9.09
CA ALA A 397 11.67 -12.46 8.42
C ALA A 397 13.04 -12.21 9.06
N ASP A 398 14.04 -11.83 8.26
CA ASP A 398 15.36 -11.48 8.78
C ASP A 398 15.36 -10.11 9.51
N GLU A 399 16.53 -9.70 10.01
CA GLU A 399 16.71 -8.41 10.73
C GLU A 399 16.40 -7.18 9.85
N ASP A 400 16.33 -7.35 8.52
CA ASP A 400 15.94 -6.29 7.58
C ASP A 400 14.46 -6.40 7.16
N GLY A 401 13.68 -7.32 7.74
CA GLY A 401 12.28 -7.53 7.36
C GLY A 401 12.11 -8.22 6.01
N LYS A 402 13.08 -9.04 5.58
CA LYS A 402 13.04 -9.77 4.29
C LYS A 402 12.79 -11.24 4.47
N ILE A 403 12.16 -11.83 3.45
CA ILE A 403 11.93 -13.27 3.34
C ILE A 403 12.39 -13.80 1.98
N SER A 404 12.82 -15.06 1.97
CA SER A 404 13.15 -15.80 0.74
C SER A 404 12.81 -17.27 0.93
N THR A 405 11.91 -17.79 0.11
CA THR A 405 11.50 -19.20 0.13
C THR A 405 11.27 -19.73 -1.28
N THR A 406 10.88 -20.99 -1.37
CA THR A 406 10.46 -21.64 -2.61
C THR A 406 9.08 -22.21 -2.42
N VAL A 407 8.14 -21.79 -3.27
CA VAL A 407 6.75 -22.24 -3.27
C VAL A 407 6.63 -23.41 -4.25
N LYS A 408 6.11 -24.54 -3.79
CA LYS A 408 5.90 -25.75 -4.60
C LYS A 408 4.45 -26.16 -4.55
N GLY A 409 3.95 -26.74 -5.63
CA GLY A 409 2.59 -27.27 -5.67
C GLY A 409 2.31 -28.01 -6.97
N GLU A 410 1.36 -28.94 -6.90
CA GLU A 410 0.82 -29.63 -8.07
C GLU A 410 -0.39 -28.82 -8.55
N LEU A 411 -0.18 -28.06 -9.62
CA LEU A 411 -1.19 -27.20 -10.21
C LEU A 411 -1.45 -27.59 -11.65
N GLU A 412 -2.72 -27.51 -12.05
CA GLU A 412 -3.10 -27.57 -13.45
C GLU A 412 -2.63 -26.29 -14.19
N PRO A 413 -2.46 -26.34 -15.51
CA PRO A 413 -2.15 -25.15 -16.29
C PRO A 413 -3.21 -24.05 -16.12
N GLY A 414 -2.75 -22.81 -15.90
CA GLY A 414 -3.64 -21.66 -15.66
C GLY A 414 -2.96 -20.49 -14.95
N ASP A 415 -3.73 -19.43 -14.69
CA ASP A 415 -3.25 -18.22 -14.02
C ASP A 415 -3.47 -18.29 -12.50
N TYR A 416 -2.42 -18.00 -11.74
CA TYR A 416 -2.39 -18.09 -10.29
C TYR A 416 -1.82 -16.82 -9.65
N SER A 417 -2.07 -16.66 -8.36
CA SER A 417 -1.44 -15.59 -7.57
C SER A 417 -1.06 -16.08 -6.19
N VAL A 418 -0.01 -15.48 -5.63
CA VAL A 418 0.51 -15.74 -4.29
C VAL A 418 0.78 -14.41 -3.58
N TYR A 419 0.49 -14.38 -2.29
CA TYR A 419 0.70 -13.22 -1.42
C TYR A 419 1.25 -13.69 -0.07
N ALA A 420 1.73 -12.75 0.73
CA ALA A 420 2.17 -13.00 2.09
C ALA A 420 1.42 -12.08 3.07
N VAL A 421 1.27 -12.55 4.30
CA VAL A 421 0.65 -11.81 5.41
C VAL A 421 1.66 -11.74 6.54
N ASP A 422 1.91 -10.53 7.03
CA ASP A 422 2.66 -10.31 8.26
C ASP A 422 1.79 -10.73 9.46
N ALA A 423 2.26 -11.69 10.25
CA ALA A 423 1.44 -12.24 11.35
C ALA A 423 1.35 -11.31 12.56
N GLU A 424 2.25 -10.31 12.66
CA GLU A 424 2.31 -9.40 13.80
C GLU A 424 1.40 -8.18 13.56
N THR A 425 1.40 -7.64 12.35
CA THR A 425 0.57 -6.47 11.98
C THR A 425 -0.70 -6.83 11.21
N GLU A 426 -0.85 -8.08 10.76
CA GLU A 426 -1.92 -8.57 9.86
C GLU A 426 -1.94 -7.90 8.47
N GLU A 427 -0.92 -7.09 8.14
CA GLU A 427 -0.79 -6.42 6.85
C GLU A 427 -0.53 -7.43 5.71
N VAL A 428 -1.18 -7.20 4.58
CA VAL A 428 -1.17 -8.11 3.43
C VAL A 428 -0.33 -7.52 2.30
N SER A 429 0.57 -8.32 1.74
CA SER A 429 1.40 -7.88 0.62
C SER A 429 0.61 -7.70 -0.68
N ASN A 430 1.27 -7.14 -1.70
CA ASN A 430 0.77 -7.25 -3.08
C ASN A 430 0.60 -8.72 -3.52
N TYR A 431 -0.28 -8.94 -4.49
CA TYR A 431 -0.46 -10.25 -5.12
C TYR A 431 0.54 -10.41 -6.27
N ALA A 432 1.49 -11.32 -6.13
CA ALA A 432 2.38 -11.70 -7.22
C ALA A 432 1.69 -12.76 -8.09
N LYS A 433 1.55 -12.48 -9.39
CA LYS A 433 0.87 -13.34 -10.36
C LYS A 433 1.88 -14.19 -11.12
N PHE A 434 1.49 -15.41 -11.47
CA PHE A 434 2.25 -16.29 -12.34
C PHE A 434 1.31 -17.22 -13.12
N THR A 435 1.78 -17.72 -14.26
CA THR A 435 1.07 -18.68 -15.09
C THR A 435 1.76 -20.04 -15.01
N VAL A 436 0.99 -21.08 -14.74
CA VAL A 436 1.43 -22.47 -14.87
C VAL A 436 1.15 -22.93 -16.28
N THR A 437 2.16 -23.41 -16.98
CA THR A 437 2.04 -23.96 -18.33
C THR A 437 2.03 -25.47 -18.33
N ASP A 438 1.43 -26.04 -19.36
CA ASP A 438 1.48 -27.46 -19.62
C ASP A 438 2.91 -27.86 -19.99
N ASP A 439 3.38 -29.00 -19.48
CA ASP A 439 4.72 -29.53 -19.74
C ASP A 439 4.94 -29.81 -21.25
N ASP A 440 3.86 -30.05 -21.98
CA ASP A 440 3.86 -30.37 -23.41
C ASP A 440 3.50 -29.18 -24.32
N ALA A 441 3.51 -27.94 -23.81
CA ALA A 441 3.22 -26.74 -24.61
C ALA A 441 4.30 -26.48 -25.69
N VAL A 442 4.20 -27.20 -26.80
CA VAL A 442 4.99 -27.00 -28.01
C VAL A 442 4.52 -25.76 -28.76
N GLU A 443 5.46 -24.98 -29.32
CA GLU A 443 5.13 -23.79 -30.10
C GLU A 443 4.13 -24.13 -31.22
N ALA A 444 3.01 -23.40 -31.26
CA ALA A 444 2.00 -23.54 -32.31
C ALA A 444 2.64 -23.40 -33.71
N ILE A 445 2.10 -24.13 -34.69
CA ILE A 445 2.54 -24.01 -36.07
C ILE A 445 2.05 -22.66 -36.61
N ASP A 446 3.00 -21.83 -37.04
CA ASP A 446 2.75 -20.53 -37.68
C ASP A 446 3.47 -20.48 -39.02
N ALA A 447 3.05 -21.35 -39.94
CA ALA A 447 3.70 -21.52 -41.23
C ALA A 447 3.06 -20.68 -42.33
N SER A 448 3.83 -20.25 -43.34
CA SER A 448 3.27 -19.58 -44.53
C SER A 448 3.87 -20.16 -45.81
N LEU A 449 3.18 -19.97 -46.94
CA LEU A 449 3.49 -20.64 -48.20
C LEU A 449 3.75 -19.63 -49.31
N LYS A 450 4.81 -19.87 -50.11
CA LYS A 450 5.13 -19.11 -51.31
C LYS A 450 5.43 -20.05 -52.49
N VAL A 451 4.95 -19.72 -53.68
CA VAL A 451 5.05 -20.54 -54.90
C VAL A 451 5.86 -19.82 -55.97
N ASP A 452 6.85 -20.49 -56.58
CA ASP A 452 7.71 -19.93 -57.64
C ASP A 452 8.20 -21.03 -58.63
N PRO A 453 7.95 -20.93 -59.94
CA PRO A 453 7.13 -19.92 -60.61
C PRO A 453 5.62 -20.16 -60.37
N LYS A 454 4.81 -19.09 -60.40
CA LYS A 454 3.35 -19.22 -60.31
C LYS A 454 2.70 -19.72 -61.59
N GLU A 455 3.30 -19.43 -62.74
CA GLU A 455 2.84 -19.90 -64.05
C GLU A 455 3.81 -20.92 -64.63
N ILE A 456 3.27 -22.00 -65.18
CA ILE A 456 4.06 -23.08 -65.77
C ILE A 456 3.24 -23.78 -66.86
N THR A 457 3.88 -24.36 -67.87
CA THR A 457 3.15 -25.16 -68.85
C THR A 457 2.79 -26.52 -68.28
N ALA A 458 1.74 -27.17 -68.81
CA ALA A 458 1.35 -28.50 -68.37
C ALA A 458 2.51 -29.52 -68.49
N ALA A 459 3.31 -29.41 -69.55
CA ALA A 459 4.48 -30.26 -69.77
C ALA A 459 5.59 -30.01 -68.74
N ASP A 460 5.83 -28.74 -68.37
CA ASP A 460 6.87 -28.37 -67.42
C ASP A 460 6.45 -28.69 -65.98
N LEU A 461 5.16 -28.56 -65.65
CA LEU A 461 4.63 -28.99 -64.36
C LEU A 461 4.68 -30.51 -64.21
N ALA A 462 4.47 -31.28 -65.28
CA ALA A 462 4.62 -32.73 -65.27
C ALA A 462 6.08 -33.21 -65.35
N ASN A 463 7.04 -32.29 -65.45
CA ASN A 463 8.45 -32.59 -65.51
C ASN A 463 9.11 -32.43 -64.14
N LYS A 464 9.65 -33.53 -63.62
CA LYS A 464 10.32 -33.62 -62.32
C LYS A 464 11.54 -32.68 -62.17
N ASP A 465 12.17 -32.26 -63.26
CA ASP A 465 13.33 -31.37 -63.23
C ASP A 465 12.97 -29.89 -63.41
N LYS A 466 11.73 -29.58 -63.85
CA LYS A 466 11.28 -28.21 -64.08
C LYS A 466 10.35 -27.73 -62.99
N GLY A 467 9.20 -28.41 -62.82
CA GLY A 467 8.27 -28.30 -61.70
C GLY A 467 8.05 -26.88 -61.13
N VAL A 468 7.61 -26.83 -59.88
CA VAL A 468 7.43 -25.58 -59.13
C VAL A 468 8.14 -25.71 -57.79
N THR A 469 8.82 -24.66 -57.37
CA THR A 469 9.40 -24.58 -56.03
C THR A 469 8.41 -23.91 -55.07
N VAL A 470 8.05 -24.63 -54.01
CA VAL A 470 7.22 -24.11 -52.93
C VAL A 470 8.09 -23.89 -51.70
N THR A 471 8.07 -22.68 -51.15
CA THR A 471 8.77 -22.35 -49.91
C THR A 471 7.75 -22.26 -48.77
N VAL A 472 7.95 -23.06 -47.73
CA VAL A 472 7.18 -23.04 -46.48
C VAL A 472 8.05 -22.39 -45.40
N SER A 473 7.66 -21.22 -44.92
CA SER A 473 8.35 -20.57 -43.79
C SER A 473 7.74 -20.98 -42.46
N GLY A 474 8.45 -20.76 -41.35
CA GLY A 474 7.97 -21.09 -40.00
C GLY A 474 8.10 -22.56 -39.59
N VAL A 475 8.83 -23.34 -40.40
CA VAL A 475 9.10 -24.76 -40.13
C VAL A 475 10.17 -24.89 -39.05
N LYS A 476 9.99 -25.86 -38.15
CA LYS A 476 10.94 -26.23 -37.10
C LYS A 476 11.55 -27.59 -37.40
N LYS A 477 12.76 -27.82 -36.89
CA LYS A 477 13.43 -29.10 -36.97
C LYS A 477 12.55 -30.20 -36.37
N GLY A 478 12.35 -31.28 -37.13
CA GLY A 478 11.52 -32.41 -36.75
C GLY A 478 10.10 -32.36 -37.32
N ASP A 479 9.64 -31.21 -37.82
CA ASP A 479 8.35 -31.10 -38.50
C ASP A 479 8.29 -32.04 -39.71
N LYS A 480 7.17 -32.73 -39.88
CA LYS A 480 6.88 -33.52 -41.08
C LYS A 480 6.07 -32.68 -42.05
N ILE A 481 6.63 -32.42 -43.23
CA ILE A 481 6.01 -31.63 -44.29
C ILE A 481 5.55 -32.57 -45.39
N THR A 482 4.27 -32.54 -45.75
CA THR A 482 3.67 -33.39 -46.79
C THR A 482 2.98 -32.54 -47.85
N ASP A 483 3.28 -32.75 -49.13
CA ASP A 483 2.57 -32.07 -50.23
C ASP A 483 1.53 -32.98 -50.90
N SER A 484 0.43 -32.38 -51.41
CA SER A 484 -0.65 -33.15 -52.04
C SER A 484 -0.42 -33.49 -53.51
N LEU A 485 0.57 -32.90 -54.19
CA LEU A 485 0.82 -33.13 -55.62
C LEU A 485 1.59 -34.42 -55.84
N THR A 486 2.64 -34.60 -55.05
CA THR A 486 3.52 -35.76 -55.12
C THR A 486 3.15 -36.81 -54.06
N GLY A 487 2.54 -36.37 -52.95
CA GLY A 487 2.27 -37.20 -51.79
C GLY A 487 3.52 -37.51 -50.96
N ASP A 488 4.65 -36.89 -51.26
CA ASP A 488 5.91 -37.10 -50.55
C ASP A 488 5.87 -36.41 -49.18
N THR A 489 6.39 -37.10 -48.16
CA THR A 489 6.56 -36.56 -46.80
C THR A 489 8.04 -36.46 -46.50
N GLU A 490 8.51 -35.28 -46.11
CA GLU A 490 9.88 -35.03 -45.68
C GLU A 490 9.93 -34.51 -44.24
N THR A 491 11.05 -34.71 -43.56
CA THR A 491 11.25 -34.20 -42.19
C THR A 491 12.25 -33.06 -42.21
N ALA A 492 11.90 -31.93 -41.61
CA ALA A 492 12.79 -30.79 -41.52
C ALA A 492 14.01 -31.09 -40.63
N GLU A 493 15.21 -30.89 -41.15
CA GLU A 493 16.45 -31.12 -40.40
C GLU A 493 16.90 -29.88 -39.58
N ALA A 494 16.32 -28.72 -39.88
CA ALA A 494 16.64 -27.43 -39.27
C ALA A 494 15.42 -26.51 -39.25
N ASP A 495 15.47 -25.50 -38.37
CA ASP A 495 14.47 -24.43 -38.32
C ASP A 495 14.66 -23.46 -39.50
N GLY A 496 13.55 -22.94 -40.05
CA GLY A 496 13.54 -21.89 -41.06
C GLY A 496 12.66 -22.19 -42.27
N ASP A 497 13.05 -21.65 -43.42
CA ASP A 497 12.33 -21.85 -44.69
C ASP A 497 12.64 -23.24 -45.26
N TYR A 498 11.59 -24.02 -45.53
CA TYR A 498 11.67 -25.33 -46.16
C TYR A 498 11.24 -25.23 -47.63
N LYS A 499 12.03 -25.79 -48.55
CA LYS A 499 11.76 -25.72 -49.99
C LYS A 499 11.39 -27.09 -50.52
N LEU A 500 10.17 -27.20 -51.04
CA LEU A 500 9.63 -28.37 -51.72
C LEU A 500 9.70 -28.16 -53.23
N HIS A 501 9.94 -29.23 -53.98
CA HIS A 501 9.85 -29.21 -55.45
C HIS A 501 8.64 -30.04 -55.89
N LEU A 502 7.57 -29.36 -56.29
CA LEU A 502 6.30 -29.97 -56.68
C LEU A 502 6.25 -30.15 -58.19
N TYR A 503 5.74 -31.31 -58.61
CA TYR A 503 5.49 -31.63 -60.02
C TYR A 503 4.25 -32.53 -60.11
N TYR A 504 3.53 -32.44 -61.22
CA TYR A 504 2.36 -33.27 -61.47
C TYR A 504 2.78 -34.68 -61.90
N GLN A 505 2.38 -35.70 -61.13
CA GLN A 505 2.73 -37.10 -61.42
C GLN A 505 1.83 -37.77 -62.48
N GLY A 506 0.79 -37.07 -62.96
CA GLY A 506 -0.15 -37.58 -63.96
C GLY A 506 0.23 -37.28 -65.41
N ASN A 507 -0.69 -37.55 -66.34
CA ASN A 507 -0.47 -37.23 -67.76
C ASN A 507 -0.59 -35.71 -67.99
N PRO A 508 0.42 -35.01 -68.53
CA PRO A 508 0.31 -33.58 -68.83
C PRO A 508 -0.88 -33.22 -69.73
N ASP A 509 -1.27 -34.09 -70.68
CA ASP A 509 -2.43 -33.84 -71.56
C ASP A 509 -3.78 -33.80 -70.81
N SER A 510 -3.79 -34.21 -69.53
CA SER A 510 -4.97 -34.17 -68.66
C SER A 510 -5.06 -32.91 -67.79
N LEU A 511 -4.03 -32.05 -67.81
CA LEU A 511 -4.07 -30.75 -67.17
C LEU A 511 -4.68 -29.75 -68.15
N GLU A 512 -5.86 -29.23 -67.81
CA GLU A 512 -6.45 -28.09 -68.51
C GLU A 512 -5.73 -26.80 -68.10
N GLU A 513 -5.74 -25.80 -68.98
CA GLU A 513 -5.24 -24.46 -68.65
C GLU A 513 -6.03 -23.87 -67.48
N GLY A 514 -5.33 -23.28 -66.51
CA GLY A 514 -5.93 -22.67 -65.32
C GLY A 514 -5.30 -23.15 -64.01
N LYS A 515 -6.00 -22.84 -62.91
CA LYS A 515 -5.51 -23.08 -61.55
C LYS A 515 -5.53 -24.56 -61.16
N VAL A 516 -4.38 -25.10 -60.82
CA VAL A 516 -4.18 -26.42 -60.21
C VAL A 516 -3.99 -26.23 -58.70
N PRO A 517 -4.98 -26.57 -57.85
CA PRO A 517 -4.87 -26.42 -56.40
C PRO A 517 -4.01 -27.53 -55.78
N PHE A 518 -3.34 -27.19 -54.68
CA PHE A 518 -2.54 -28.10 -53.87
C PHE A 518 -2.52 -27.70 -52.41
N THR A 519 -2.10 -28.63 -51.56
CA THR A 519 -1.95 -28.39 -50.13
C THR A 519 -0.58 -28.85 -49.64
N VAL A 520 -0.09 -28.18 -48.60
CA VAL A 520 1.09 -28.60 -47.84
C VAL A 520 0.70 -28.71 -46.37
N THR A 521 0.83 -29.89 -45.79
CA THR A 521 0.51 -30.17 -44.39
C THR A 521 1.79 -30.25 -43.57
N ILE A 522 1.86 -29.49 -42.47
CA ILE A 522 2.91 -29.55 -41.46
C ILE A 522 2.36 -30.28 -40.24
N ASP A 523 3.01 -31.37 -39.86
CA ASP A 523 2.74 -32.15 -38.65
C ASP A 523 3.93 -32.01 -37.69
N ARG A 524 3.69 -31.30 -36.58
CA ARG A 524 4.66 -31.09 -35.50
C ARG A 524 4.20 -31.88 -34.29
N GLU A 525 5.10 -32.73 -33.78
CA GLU A 525 4.84 -33.57 -32.62
C GLU A 525 4.33 -32.73 -31.43
N GLY A 526 3.20 -33.12 -30.86
CA GLY A 526 2.54 -32.40 -29.76
C GLY A 526 1.58 -31.27 -30.18
N THR A 527 1.44 -30.96 -31.47
CA THR A 527 0.46 -29.97 -31.99
C THR A 527 -0.55 -30.60 -32.94
N GLU A 528 -1.70 -29.94 -33.16
CA GLU A 528 -2.56 -30.26 -34.31
C GLU A 528 -1.89 -29.83 -35.62
N SER A 529 -1.99 -30.64 -36.66
CA SER A 529 -1.36 -30.36 -37.95
C SER A 529 -1.97 -29.14 -38.64
N GLU A 530 -1.12 -28.31 -39.26
CA GLU A 530 -1.53 -27.15 -40.05
C GLU A 530 -1.49 -27.50 -41.55
N THR A 531 -2.52 -27.14 -42.31
CA THR A 531 -2.55 -27.32 -43.76
C THR A 531 -2.60 -25.98 -44.47
N LEU A 532 -1.60 -25.72 -45.30
CA LEU A 532 -1.49 -24.54 -46.15
C LEU A 532 -2.02 -24.88 -47.54
N ASN A 533 -2.88 -24.02 -48.08
CA ASN A 533 -3.38 -24.16 -49.45
C ASN A 533 -2.53 -23.30 -50.40
N GLY A 534 -2.28 -23.80 -51.59
CA GLY A 534 -1.60 -23.06 -52.65
C GLY A 534 -2.08 -23.50 -54.03
N ASN A 535 -1.85 -22.67 -55.04
CA ASN A 535 -2.28 -22.95 -56.41
C ASN A 535 -1.14 -22.71 -57.40
N ILE A 536 -1.13 -23.47 -58.49
CA ILE A 536 -0.22 -23.34 -59.63
C ILE A 536 -1.04 -23.00 -60.86
N ASN A 537 -0.70 -21.95 -61.61
CA ASN A 537 -1.42 -21.58 -62.83
C ASN A 537 -0.79 -22.29 -64.04
N VAL A 538 -1.55 -23.16 -64.69
CA VAL A 538 -1.11 -23.85 -65.91
C VAL A 538 -1.47 -23.02 -67.14
N VAL A 539 -0.46 -22.65 -67.93
CA VAL A 539 -0.62 -21.84 -69.14
C VAL A 539 -0.34 -22.65 -70.41
N ALA A 540 -0.93 -22.22 -71.53
CA ALA A 540 -0.66 -22.81 -72.83
C ALA A 540 0.84 -22.76 -73.17
N GLU A 541 1.37 -23.80 -73.81
CA GLU A 541 2.70 -23.70 -74.42
C GLU A 541 2.66 -22.60 -75.48
N GLY A 542 3.40 -21.52 -75.23
CA GLY A 542 3.70 -20.53 -76.26
C GLY A 542 4.33 -21.28 -77.42
N LYS A 543 3.67 -21.25 -78.59
CA LYS A 543 4.32 -21.74 -79.81
C LYS A 543 5.60 -20.92 -79.96
N GLU A 544 6.75 -21.58 -79.89
CA GLU A 544 7.98 -20.99 -80.40
C GLU A 544 7.72 -20.66 -81.87
N ASP A 545 7.43 -19.38 -82.14
CA ASP A 545 7.41 -18.83 -83.48
C ASP A 545 8.85 -18.83 -84.00
N GLY A 546 9.26 -19.95 -84.56
CA GLY A 546 10.34 -19.95 -85.53
C GLY A 546 9.82 -19.32 -86.82
N ASP A 547 10.17 -18.07 -87.09
CA ASP A 547 10.51 -17.63 -88.46
C ASP A 547 11.22 -16.27 -88.49
N ASP A 548 12.16 -16.19 -89.42
CA ASP A 548 12.92 -15.02 -89.82
C ASP A 548 12.03 -13.88 -90.35
N GLY A 549 12.41 -12.62 -90.11
CA GLY A 549 12.11 -11.54 -91.05
C GLY A 549 11.61 -10.22 -90.45
N ASP A 550 12.26 -9.15 -90.89
CA ASP A 550 11.95 -7.74 -90.63
C ASP A 550 10.46 -7.34 -90.72
N ASN A 551 10.12 -6.41 -89.81
CA ASN A 551 9.41 -5.14 -90.03
C ASN A 551 8.00 -4.92 -89.43
N ASP A 552 7.93 -3.79 -88.71
CA ASP A 552 6.82 -2.86 -88.54
C ASP A 552 5.60 -3.25 -87.67
N GLY A 553 5.72 -2.92 -86.38
CA GLY A 553 4.79 -2.00 -85.72
C GLY A 553 3.33 -2.44 -85.55
N LYS A 554 3.07 -3.18 -84.47
CA LYS A 554 1.85 -3.01 -83.66
C LYS A 554 2.06 -3.68 -82.31
N ASP A 555 1.94 -2.89 -81.25
CA ASP A 555 2.04 -3.30 -79.85
C ASP A 555 1.21 -4.56 -79.61
N GLY A 556 1.92 -5.66 -79.38
CA GLY A 556 1.35 -6.92 -78.96
C GLY A 556 1.05 -6.85 -77.46
N ASP A 557 -0.23 -7.01 -77.12
CA ASP A 557 -0.66 -7.48 -75.80
C ASP A 557 0.03 -8.82 -75.53
N THR A 558 1.21 -8.75 -74.94
CA THR A 558 1.75 -9.84 -74.15
C THR A 558 0.93 -9.80 -72.86
N PRO A 559 0.28 -10.90 -72.42
CA PRO A 559 -0.36 -10.91 -71.11
C PRO A 559 0.73 -10.59 -70.08
N GLU A 560 0.66 -9.38 -69.51
CA GLU A 560 1.44 -9.02 -68.34
C GLU A 560 0.98 -9.97 -67.23
N ALA A 561 1.92 -10.73 -66.66
CA ALA A 561 1.62 -11.69 -65.60
C ALA A 561 0.76 -11.00 -64.52
N PRO A 562 -0.31 -11.64 -64.02
CA PRO A 562 -1.18 -11.03 -63.03
C PRO A 562 -0.34 -10.53 -61.84
N ALA A 563 -0.58 -9.29 -61.41
CA ALA A 563 0.12 -8.69 -60.28
C ALA A 563 -0.07 -9.57 -59.03
N GLU A 564 1.02 -9.76 -58.29
CA GLU A 564 1.05 -10.60 -57.09
C GLU A 564 0.20 -9.96 -55.98
N ALA A 565 -0.82 -10.69 -55.49
CA ALA A 565 -1.51 -10.28 -54.28
C ALA A 565 -0.49 -10.02 -53.15
N SER A 566 -0.54 -8.82 -52.58
CA SER A 566 0.39 -8.39 -51.53
C SER A 566 -0.37 -8.07 -50.27
N PHE A 567 0.12 -8.55 -49.12
CA PHE A 567 -0.47 -8.29 -47.81
C PHE A 567 0.42 -7.38 -46.99
N THR A 568 -0.18 -6.38 -46.35
CA THR A 568 0.52 -5.37 -45.54
C THR A 568 -0.16 -5.19 -44.20
N VAL A 569 0.66 -5.11 -43.15
CA VAL A 569 0.26 -4.85 -41.77
C VAL A 569 0.98 -3.59 -41.27
N SER A 570 0.19 -2.59 -40.89
CA SER A 570 0.73 -1.31 -40.42
C SER A 570 -0.12 -0.71 -39.28
N PRO A 571 0.51 -0.28 -38.16
CA PRO A 571 1.94 -0.39 -37.86
C PRO A 571 2.36 -1.81 -37.43
N LYS A 572 3.65 -2.15 -37.60
CA LYS A 572 4.22 -3.44 -37.12
C LYS A 572 4.46 -3.47 -35.61
N THR A 573 4.52 -2.31 -34.99
CA THR A 573 4.67 -2.16 -33.55
C THR A 573 3.84 -0.98 -33.08
N LEU A 574 3.06 -1.17 -32.03
CA LEU A 574 2.26 -0.13 -31.40
C LEU A 574 2.09 -0.37 -29.90
N GLU A 575 1.68 0.65 -29.17
CA GLU A 575 1.39 0.52 -27.74
C GLU A 575 -0.03 -0.01 -27.52
N ALA A 576 -0.26 -0.70 -26.40
CA ALA A 576 -1.57 -1.26 -26.07
C ALA A 576 -2.69 -0.20 -26.04
N ALA A 577 -2.40 1.02 -25.56
CA ALA A 577 -3.35 2.13 -25.57
C ALA A 577 -3.72 2.59 -26.99
N ASP A 578 -2.78 2.53 -27.93
CA ASP A 578 -3.02 2.85 -29.33
C ASP A 578 -3.74 1.69 -30.06
N PHE A 579 -3.48 0.45 -29.68
CA PHE A 579 -4.23 -0.70 -30.17
C PHE A 579 -5.68 -0.72 -29.67
N ALA A 580 -5.95 -0.26 -28.45
CA ALA A 580 -7.30 -0.11 -27.89
C ALA A 580 -8.05 1.14 -28.41
N ASN A 581 -7.51 1.81 -29.44
CA ASN A 581 -8.10 3.01 -30.03
C ASN A 581 -8.59 2.72 -31.46
N ASP A 582 -9.88 2.96 -31.69
CA ASP A 582 -10.57 2.74 -32.97
C ASP A 582 -9.94 3.47 -34.17
N LYS A 583 -9.19 4.56 -33.93
CA LYS A 583 -8.53 5.37 -34.97
C LYS A 583 -7.05 5.07 -35.15
N LYS A 584 -6.42 4.31 -34.26
CA LYS A 584 -4.96 4.07 -34.27
C LYS A 584 -4.56 2.60 -34.35
N GLY A 585 -5.51 1.67 -34.29
CA GLY A 585 -5.27 0.23 -34.42
C GLY A 585 -4.47 -0.20 -35.65
N VAL A 586 -4.41 -1.50 -35.86
CA VAL A 586 -3.61 -2.09 -36.94
C VAL A 586 -4.43 -2.20 -38.21
N THR A 587 -3.96 -1.54 -39.27
CA THR A 587 -4.54 -1.68 -40.60
C THR A 587 -3.94 -2.90 -41.29
N LEU A 588 -4.82 -3.79 -41.73
CA LEU A 588 -4.52 -4.95 -42.56
C LEU A 588 -5.01 -4.64 -43.98
N ALA A 589 -4.13 -4.70 -44.98
CA ALA A 589 -4.50 -4.39 -46.35
C ALA A 589 -3.93 -5.42 -47.33
N VAL A 590 -4.77 -5.86 -48.26
CA VAL A 590 -4.40 -6.66 -49.43
C VAL A 590 -4.52 -5.79 -50.67
N GLU A 591 -3.52 -5.84 -51.54
CA GLU A 591 -3.56 -5.29 -52.89
C GLU A 591 -3.44 -6.41 -53.93
N ASP A 592 -3.84 -6.13 -55.17
CA ASP A 592 -3.71 -7.04 -56.32
C ASP A 592 -4.46 -8.38 -56.15
N CYS A 593 -5.55 -8.37 -55.39
CA CYS A 593 -6.52 -9.45 -55.33
C CYS A 593 -7.45 -9.44 -56.57
N GLU A 594 -8.12 -10.54 -56.88
CA GLU A 594 -9.10 -10.55 -57.97
C GLU A 594 -10.28 -9.59 -57.63
N PRO A 595 -10.64 -8.64 -58.52
CA PRO A 595 -11.73 -7.71 -58.26
C PRO A 595 -13.06 -8.40 -57.91
N GLY A 596 -13.65 -8.03 -56.78
CA GLY A 596 -14.88 -8.66 -56.26
C GLY A 596 -14.69 -10.02 -55.56
N ALA A 597 -13.46 -10.50 -55.39
CA ALA A 597 -13.16 -11.69 -54.59
C ALA A 597 -13.37 -11.44 -53.09
N ASP A 598 -13.64 -12.50 -52.34
CA ASP A 598 -13.71 -12.45 -50.87
C ASP A 598 -12.29 -12.52 -50.29
N VAL A 599 -11.95 -11.53 -49.46
CA VAL A 599 -10.69 -11.43 -48.73
C VAL A 599 -10.98 -11.66 -47.25
N HIS A 600 -10.49 -12.77 -46.71
CA HIS A 600 -10.64 -13.16 -45.31
C HIS A 600 -9.42 -12.73 -44.50
N PHE A 601 -9.60 -11.75 -43.61
CA PHE A 601 -8.61 -11.31 -42.65
C PHE A 601 -8.80 -12.04 -41.32
N ALA A 602 -7.70 -12.49 -40.71
CA ALA A 602 -7.70 -12.98 -39.34
C ALA A 602 -6.51 -12.47 -38.54
N VAL A 603 -6.67 -12.33 -37.22
CA VAL A 603 -5.57 -12.00 -36.30
C VAL A 603 -5.60 -12.97 -35.12
N LYS A 604 -4.50 -13.69 -34.91
CA LYS A 604 -4.33 -14.65 -33.82
C LYS A 604 -3.24 -14.18 -32.85
N PRO A 605 -3.51 -14.12 -31.55
CA PRO A 605 -2.47 -13.89 -30.55
C PRO A 605 -1.55 -15.11 -30.41
N LYS A 606 -0.27 -14.89 -30.13
CA LYS A 606 0.68 -15.95 -29.78
C LYS A 606 0.75 -16.13 -28.27
N GLY A 607 0.32 -17.29 -27.77
CA GLY A 607 0.45 -17.66 -26.35
C GLY A 607 -0.37 -16.81 -25.37
N MET A 608 -1.47 -16.18 -25.81
CA MET A 608 -2.30 -15.31 -24.96
C MET A 608 -3.79 -15.62 -25.09
N GLN A 609 -4.56 -15.39 -24.03
CA GLN A 609 -6.02 -15.56 -23.99
C GLN A 609 -6.78 -14.36 -24.61
N VAL A 610 -6.39 -13.92 -25.81
CA VAL A 610 -7.12 -12.89 -26.57
C VAL A 610 -8.00 -13.57 -27.63
N THR A 611 -9.24 -13.11 -27.79
CA THR A 611 -10.12 -13.67 -28.83
C THR A 611 -9.59 -13.31 -30.21
N ALA A 612 -9.48 -14.31 -31.10
CA ALA A 612 -9.03 -14.09 -32.47
C ALA A 612 -10.01 -13.18 -33.24
N TYR A 613 -9.47 -12.27 -34.06
CA TYR A 613 -10.25 -11.50 -35.03
C TYR A 613 -10.40 -12.30 -36.30
N GLU A 614 -11.60 -12.30 -36.88
CA GLU A 614 -11.88 -12.83 -38.21
C GLU A 614 -12.90 -11.94 -38.92
N ASN A 615 -12.62 -11.57 -40.17
CA ASN A 615 -13.53 -10.76 -40.99
C ASN A 615 -13.31 -11.02 -42.48
N THR A 616 -14.39 -11.07 -43.25
CA THR A 616 -14.32 -11.24 -44.71
C THR A 616 -14.90 -10.00 -45.39
N VAL A 617 -14.14 -9.41 -46.32
CA VAL A 617 -14.55 -8.24 -47.10
C VAL A 617 -14.32 -8.48 -48.59
N LYS A 618 -15.02 -7.74 -49.45
CA LYS A 618 -14.85 -7.83 -50.90
C LYS A 618 -13.69 -6.96 -51.37
N ALA A 619 -12.82 -7.51 -52.22
CA ALA A 619 -11.86 -6.72 -52.99
C ALA A 619 -12.62 -5.75 -53.92
N ASP A 620 -12.16 -4.51 -54.00
CA ASP A 620 -12.75 -3.50 -54.87
C ASP A 620 -12.41 -3.75 -56.36
N ASP A 621 -12.84 -2.83 -57.23
CA ASP A 621 -12.61 -2.93 -58.68
C ASP A 621 -11.12 -2.85 -59.06
N GLU A 622 -10.25 -2.44 -58.13
CA GLU A 622 -8.79 -2.37 -58.28
C GLU A 622 -8.08 -3.54 -57.57
N GLY A 623 -8.84 -4.50 -57.03
CA GLY A 623 -8.28 -5.66 -56.33
C GLY A 623 -7.80 -5.36 -54.91
N LYS A 624 -8.21 -4.25 -54.30
CA LYS A 624 -7.77 -3.84 -52.97
C LYS A 624 -8.83 -4.14 -51.91
N ALA A 625 -8.38 -4.57 -50.74
CA ALA A 625 -9.22 -4.80 -49.56
C ALA A 625 -8.46 -4.36 -48.31
N SER A 626 -9.12 -3.70 -47.37
CA SER A 626 -8.48 -3.36 -46.09
C SER A 626 -9.46 -3.38 -44.93
N VAL A 627 -8.94 -3.67 -43.74
CA VAL A 627 -9.65 -3.63 -42.47
C VAL A 627 -8.77 -2.98 -41.41
N ASN A 628 -9.38 -2.28 -40.45
CA ASN A 628 -8.68 -1.79 -39.26
C ASN A 628 -9.05 -2.66 -38.07
N VAL A 629 -8.05 -3.18 -37.36
CA VAL A 629 -8.19 -4.08 -36.21
C VAL A 629 -7.72 -3.36 -34.96
N PHE A 630 -8.60 -3.30 -33.95
CA PHE A 630 -8.32 -2.66 -32.67
C PHE A 630 -8.94 -3.45 -31.52
N GLY A 631 -8.37 -3.29 -30.33
CA GLY A 631 -8.88 -3.86 -29.09
C GLY A 631 -10.17 -3.15 -28.63
N THR A 632 -11.14 -3.93 -28.16
CA THR A 632 -12.44 -3.45 -27.67
C THR A 632 -12.66 -3.66 -26.17
N SER A 633 -11.70 -4.27 -25.49
CA SER A 633 -11.70 -4.52 -24.03
C SER A 633 -11.30 -3.26 -23.28
N ASP A 634 -11.93 -3.06 -22.13
CA ASP A 634 -11.53 -2.02 -21.17
C ASP A 634 -10.16 -2.34 -20.53
N ASN A 635 -9.76 -3.62 -20.48
CA ASN A 635 -8.44 -4.02 -20.00
C ASN A 635 -7.40 -3.95 -21.13
N VAL A 636 -6.79 -2.78 -21.26
CA VAL A 636 -5.79 -2.48 -22.29
C VAL A 636 -4.53 -3.33 -22.15
N SER A 637 -4.10 -3.65 -20.93
CA SER A 637 -2.87 -4.42 -20.68
C SER A 637 -2.93 -5.86 -21.21
N ALA A 638 -4.12 -6.43 -21.33
CA ALA A 638 -4.33 -7.77 -21.89
C ALA A 638 -3.97 -7.88 -23.38
N TYR A 639 -3.74 -6.76 -24.07
CA TYR A 639 -3.35 -6.74 -25.47
C TYR A 639 -1.84 -6.76 -25.70
N VAL A 640 -1.01 -6.69 -24.66
CA VAL A 640 0.44 -6.68 -24.83
C VAL A 640 0.93 -8.05 -25.29
N GLY A 641 1.58 -8.12 -26.45
CA GLY A 641 2.19 -9.34 -26.95
C GLY A 641 2.31 -9.41 -28.47
N ALA A 642 2.66 -10.59 -28.98
CA ALA A 642 2.87 -10.83 -30.40
C ALA A 642 1.59 -11.37 -31.07
N TYR A 643 1.31 -10.86 -32.26
CA TYR A 643 0.16 -11.24 -33.07
C TYR A 643 0.59 -11.67 -34.46
N THR A 644 -0.07 -12.70 -34.98
CA THR A 644 -0.01 -13.07 -36.39
C THR A 644 -1.30 -12.61 -37.06
N ALA A 645 -1.16 -11.73 -38.06
CA ALA A 645 -2.24 -11.39 -38.96
C ALA A 645 -2.13 -12.23 -40.23
N SER A 646 -3.27 -12.63 -40.77
CA SER A 646 -3.36 -13.35 -42.04
C SER A 646 -4.42 -12.73 -42.93
N ALA A 647 -4.19 -12.77 -44.23
CA ALA A 647 -5.20 -12.47 -45.23
C ALA A 647 -5.24 -13.58 -46.28
N THR A 648 -6.44 -14.02 -46.61
CA THR A 648 -6.68 -15.00 -47.67
C THR A 648 -7.48 -14.34 -48.78
N CYS A 649 -6.87 -14.16 -49.94
CA CYS A 649 -7.52 -13.67 -51.16
C CYS A 649 -7.66 -14.84 -52.13
N GLY A 650 -8.89 -15.34 -52.31
CA GLY A 650 -9.11 -16.55 -53.11
C GLY A 650 -8.31 -17.74 -52.55
N ASP A 651 -7.29 -18.17 -53.30
CA ASP A 651 -6.40 -19.27 -52.91
C ASP A 651 -5.07 -18.79 -52.30
N ASP A 652 -4.75 -17.49 -52.40
CA ASP A 652 -3.52 -16.91 -51.89
C ASP A 652 -3.69 -16.61 -50.39
N SER A 653 -2.95 -17.34 -49.54
CA SER A 653 -2.88 -17.09 -48.10
C SER A 653 -1.56 -16.43 -47.74
N MET A 654 -1.65 -15.26 -47.10
CA MET A 654 -0.51 -14.45 -46.71
C MET A 654 -0.56 -14.21 -45.20
N LYS A 655 0.61 -14.27 -44.53
CA LYS A 655 0.74 -13.98 -43.10
C LYS A 655 1.79 -12.89 -42.87
N GLU A 656 1.54 -12.03 -41.90
CA GLU A 656 2.51 -11.05 -41.40
C GLU A 656 2.32 -10.89 -39.89
N SER A 657 3.33 -10.40 -39.18
CA SER A 657 3.29 -10.25 -37.73
C SER A 657 3.33 -8.78 -37.30
N PHE A 658 2.67 -8.47 -36.18
CA PHE A 658 2.86 -7.21 -35.47
C PHE A 658 2.97 -7.47 -33.96
N THR A 659 3.45 -6.46 -33.22
CA THR A 659 3.65 -6.54 -31.78
C THR A 659 2.98 -5.37 -31.08
N VAL A 660 2.25 -5.66 -30.02
CA VAL A 660 1.69 -4.66 -29.10
C VAL A 660 2.58 -4.61 -27.87
N THR A 661 3.00 -3.41 -27.49
CA THR A 661 3.94 -3.16 -26.38
C THR A 661 3.25 -2.47 -25.21
N ALA A 662 3.78 -2.66 -24.01
CA ALA A 662 3.44 -1.81 -22.88
C ALA A 662 4.00 -0.39 -23.14
N GLY A 663 3.15 0.63 -22.98
CA GLY A 663 3.57 2.03 -23.20
C GLY A 663 4.63 2.49 -22.20
N ALA A 664 5.29 3.61 -22.52
CA ALA A 664 6.42 4.16 -21.75
C ALA A 664 6.11 4.54 -20.28
N ASP A 665 4.84 4.51 -19.87
CA ASP A 665 4.39 4.73 -18.50
C ASP A 665 4.12 3.41 -17.72
N GLY A 666 4.58 2.26 -18.24
CA GLY A 666 4.44 0.93 -17.63
C GLY A 666 5.28 0.67 -16.36
N GLY A 667 5.66 1.72 -15.64
CA GLY A 667 6.25 1.68 -14.31
C GLY A 667 5.28 2.32 -13.32
N GLY A 668 4.20 1.61 -12.99
CA GLY A 668 3.19 2.08 -12.06
C GLY A 668 2.17 0.98 -11.79
N SER A 669 2.34 0.32 -10.65
CA SER A 669 1.35 -0.58 -10.09
C SER A 669 0.34 0.27 -9.32
N ASP A 670 -0.86 0.44 -9.88
CA ASP A 670 -2.08 0.77 -9.14
C ASP A 670 -3.25 0.06 -9.79
N GLY A 671 -3.41 -1.20 -9.37
CA GLY A 671 -4.63 -1.95 -9.61
C GLY A 671 -5.78 -1.37 -8.78
N SER A 672 -6.92 -1.17 -9.44
CA SER A 672 -8.20 -1.68 -8.98
C SER A 672 -9.19 -1.60 -10.13
N ASP A 673 -9.30 -2.71 -10.84
CA ASP A 673 -10.51 -3.03 -11.57
C ASP A 673 -11.34 -4.04 -10.78
N ASN A 674 -12.64 -3.85 -10.93
CA ASN A 674 -13.72 -4.81 -10.93
C ASN A 674 -14.51 -5.08 -9.64
N GLY A 675 -15.85 -5.10 -9.69
CA GLY A 675 -16.69 -5.04 -10.88
C GLY A 675 -18.12 -5.49 -10.60
N GLY A 676 -19.05 -4.95 -11.40
CA GLY A 676 -20.39 -5.51 -11.55
C GLY A 676 -20.46 -6.28 -12.87
N ASN A 677 -20.39 -7.60 -12.80
CA ASN A 677 -20.52 -8.47 -13.96
C ASN A 677 -21.99 -8.87 -14.15
N ASP A 678 -22.71 -8.13 -14.99
CA ASP A 678 -23.97 -8.58 -15.58
C ASP A 678 -23.65 -9.17 -16.97
N GLY A 679 -23.86 -10.48 -17.11
CA GLY A 679 -24.10 -11.21 -18.37
C GLY A 679 -23.20 -10.97 -19.59
N SER A 680 -21.94 -10.57 -19.44
CA SER A 680 -21.18 -10.00 -20.55
C SER A 680 -20.71 -11.05 -21.56
N GLN A 681 -21.28 -10.93 -22.75
CA GLN A 681 -20.96 -11.72 -23.93
C GLN A 681 -19.48 -11.62 -24.28
N LEU A 682 -18.96 -12.72 -24.82
CA LEU A 682 -17.65 -12.88 -25.45
C LEU A 682 -17.28 -11.64 -26.28
N PRO A 683 -16.10 -11.03 -26.09
CA PRO A 683 -15.73 -9.82 -26.81
C PRO A 683 -15.53 -10.15 -28.28
N ARG A 684 -16.44 -9.67 -29.12
CA ARG A 684 -16.26 -9.63 -30.56
C ARG A 684 -15.34 -8.46 -30.87
N THR A 685 -14.24 -8.75 -31.55
CA THR A 685 -13.50 -7.74 -32.31
C THR A 685 -14.42 -7.30 -33.46
N GLY A 686 -15.11 -6.17 -33.29
CA GLY A 686 -16.23 -5.75 -34.13
C GLY A 686 -15.78 -5.25 -35.51
N ALA A 687 -16.30 -5.86 -36.56
CA ALA A 687 -16.29 -5.32 -37.92
C ALA A 687 -17.41 -4.28 -38.08
N ASP A 688 -17.06 -3.04 -38.45
CA ASP A 688 -18.03 -2.08 -38.97
C ASP A 688 -18.00 -2.12 -40.51
N LEU A 689 -19.05 -2.66 -41.11
CA LEU A 689 -19.40 -2.42 -42.50
C LEU A 689 -20.90 -2.13 -42.60
N GLY A 690 -21.26 -0.88 -42.90
CA GLY A 690 -22.61 -0.59 -43.37
C GLY A 690 -23.15 0.83 -43.21
N GLY A 691 -22.54 1.82 -43.88
CA GLY A 691 -23.29 2.93 -44.46
C GLY A 691 -22.92 4.34 -44.01
N LEU A 692 -22.25 5.08 -44.89
CA LEU A 692 -22.71 6.40 -45.35
C LEU A 692 -21.86 6.89 -46.53
N ALA A 693 -22.57 7.25 -47.60
CA ALA A 693 -22.04 8.10 -48.65
C ALA A 693 -21.48 9.41 -48.07
N SER A 694 -20.49 9.97 -48.78
CA SER A 694 -19.91 11.32 -48.62
C SER A 694 -19.09 11.61 -47.36
N GLY A 695 -17.78 11.73 -47.54
CA GLY A 695 -16.87 12.35 -46.57
C GLY A 695 -15.43 12.34 -47.05
N ALA A 696 -15.03 13.42 -47.71
CA ALA A 696 -13.65 13.66 -48.16
C ALA A 696 -12.65 13.84 -47.00
N MET A 697 -11.34 13.83 -47.35
CA MET A 697 -10.11 14.12 -46.57
C MET A 697 -9.54 12.92 -45.78
N LEU A 698 -8.27 12.51 -45.94
CA LEU A 698 -7.04 13.31 -46.15
C LEU A 698 -6.08 12.69 -47.19
N LEU A 699 -5.67 13.54 -48.13
CA LEU A 699 -4.45 13.45 -48.92
C LEU A 699 -3.20 13.49 -48.01
N LEU A 700 -2.18 12.70 -48.31
CA LEU A 700 -0.78 13.15 -48.48
C LEU A 700 0.12 12.00 -48.99
N VAL A 701 0.08 11.71 -50.30
CA VAL A 701 1.26 11.22 -51.02
C VAL A 701 1.43 12.06 -52.28
N GLY A 702 2.60 12.69 -52.39
CA GLY A 702 2.91 13.67 -53.42
C GLY A 702 3.04 13.06 -54.81
N GLY A 703 2.22 13.57 -55.73
CA GLY A 703 2.62 14.09 -57.04
C GLY A 703 3.43 13.21 -57.99
N ALA A 704 2.72 12.61 -58.96
CA ALA A 704 3.13 12.64 -60.37
C ALA A 704 1.88 12.66 -61.25
N ALA A 705 1.78 13.68 -62.09
CA ALA A 705 0.65 13.89 -63.00
C ALA A 705 0.85 13.07 -64.29
N ILE A 706 -0.13 12.24 -64.66
CA ILE A 706 -0.37 11.89 -66.07
C ILE A 706 -1.87 12.03 -66.35
N ALA A 707 -2.15 12.71 -67.45
CA ALA A 707 -3.46 13.15 -67.89
C ALA A 707 -4.00 12.26 -69.03
N MET A 708 -5.33 12.28 -69.19
CA MET A 708 -6.10 11.95 -70.42
C MET A 708 -6.21 10.42 -70.69
N THR A 709 -7.31 9.81 -71.15
CA THR A 709 -8.59 10.25 -71.75
C THR A 709 -9.53 9.03 -71.77
N GLY A 710 -10.82 9.23 -71.53
CA GLY A 710 -11.77 8.12 -71.41
C GLY A 710 -12.21 7.47 -72.74
N ARG A 711 -12.85 6.29 -72.61
CA ARG A 711 -13.93 5.86 -73.51
C ARG A 711 -14.89 4.94 -72.79
N ARG A 712 -16.13 5.43 -72.60
CA ARG A 712 -17.30 4.61 -72.30
C ARG A 712 -17.53 3.59 -73.41
N LYS A 713 -17.70 2.32 -73.06
CA LYS A 713 -18.55 1.38 -73.81
C LYS A 713 -19.38 0.52 -72.86
N LYS A 714 -20.62 0.97 -72.72
CA LYS A 714 -21.88 0.20 -72.71
C LYS A 714 -21.81 -1.30 -72.40
N VAL A 715 -22.39 -1.63 -71.25
CA VAL A 715 -23.03 -2.89 -70.88
C VAL A 715 -23.88 -3.43 -72.04
N GLY A 716 -23.64 -4.68 -72.40
CA GLY A 716 -24.48 -5.49 -73.27
C GLY A 716 -24.75 -6.83 -72.59
N GLN A 717 -25.95 -6.96 -72.03
CA GLN A 717 -26.76 -8.16 -71.82
C GLN A 717 -26.06 -9.54 -71.76
N SER A 718 -26.21 -10.17 -70.59
CA SER A 718 -26.30 -11.63 -70.41
C SER A 718 -27.32 -12.26 -71.38
N PRO A 719 -27.16 -13.57 -71.71
CA PRO A 719 -28.02 -14.54 -71.02
C PRO A 719 -27.42 -15.97 -70.84
N THR A 720 -27.69 -16.52 -69.65
CA THR A 720 -28.25 -17.86 -69.35
C THR A 720 -27.59 -19.17 -69.82
N ASP A 721 -27.58 -20.10 -68.87
CA ASP A 721 -27.76 -21.56 -68.96
C ASP A 721 -26.61 -22.39 -69.56
N PHE A 722 -25.85 -23.08 -68.71
CA PHE A 722 -26.07 -24.51 -68.37
C PHE A 722 -25.27 -24.94 -67.14
#